data_AF-A0A1G3RSB8-F1
#
_entry.id   AF-A0A1G3RSB8-F1
#
_cell.length_a   1.000
_cell.length_b   1.000
_cell.length_c   1.000
_cell.angle_alpha   90.00
_cell.angle_beta   90.00
_cell.angle_gamma   90.00
#
_symmetry.space_group_name_H-M   'P 1'
#
loop_
_entity.id
_entity.type
_entity.pdbx_description
1 polymer ?
#
loop_
_entity_poly.entity_id
_entity_poly.type
_entity_poly.pdbx_seq_one_letter_code
_entity_poly.pdbx_strand_id
1 'polypeptide(L)'
;MAAPGGRSFHGGDTAGLTAASGLPLRDILDASANINPLGPPDWLDAAFAEGRRASGRYPDPACRQLRAAASLALGIPADCLVFGNGADELMFALARALGRPGTRLSTHASTQPGSVHIIEAPSYASYRDAALDAAGIQTVASMGTEPAVIGTELWVIPARLPPSVATQAHLFSVATESCPSLPTGNPVSTPLDSTPTDYQRWSEALAESPPGSVLWIGAPNNPTGLMPEGYPDIMVRLAQGFPDRFILCDEAFIEFVDGAEPGGAGQSAARLPNLVVIQSMTKFWAVPGLRAGYVICHPQLAGRLRAALPNWPLNCVAEAFARRAFTDPAAGKRRDETRRLIRSERARTAAALAALPCLDVRESAVNFYLVRVLPGGLAANLTSIQPGIISAEALADAMATRGIGLRRCASFPDLGPAWLRIAVRRPDENDRIIQAMREILYGLATSDSASAPTRTTNEAESDNPGEAETESGAGDIPFDHLCTNGQIAPAPAPLPPSSRACDSASYAIDIPQATWAQSFIPYHLRSFRPSRTQPYHSPPNRPPALMIQGCSSGAGKSLITAAFCRIFRDKGYDVAPYKAQNMSLNSAVTMDGLELGRAQAVQAAACGLEPDVRMNPVLLKPESDRGSQIVLMGKPYAKRSAQEYYELHDHMKQTARDAYDSLAAEHQLMVLEGAGSPGEINLKSRDFVNMEAARHAGARVILVGDIDRGGVFASFIGHVATFAPDELDLLAGFLVNKFRGDPALLGDAFAMTEDRTGYPVLGCVPMVRGLVIADEDETVVKTQNRPDAAIRIAVPRLKRVSNFTDFDAFASEPDVAIIPVSRGDELAAGDWDAVIIPGTKSTMADLDWLRESGLAAAISSFAALGGAVTGICGGFQMLGDWMLDPDGVESATARVPGLGLLSLSSTFGRDKRLARVAATWLADGTPLKGYEIHHGMTGPSDRACQVSERVTQPGGSSPVAVSPEAMKIVARSATGEPLGYGAGRVWGSYIHGIFDADSFRRRFLNELRSRKGL
;
A
#
# COMPACT_ATOMS: atom_id res chain seq x y z
N MET A 1 12.09 23.96 -28.02
CA MET A 1 10.68 23.94 -27.59
C MET A 1 10.08 22.62 -28.04
N ALA A 2 9.88 21.68 -27.11
CA ALA A 2 9.26 20.36 -27.33
C ALA A 2 8.58 19.92 -26.00
N ALA A 3 7.54 19.09 -26.10
CA ALA A 3 6.32 19.08 -25.28
C ALA A 3 6.39 18.48 -23.85
N PRO A 4 5.50 18.91 -22.91
CA PRO A 4 5.38 18.41 -21.54
C PRO A 4 4.43 17.20 -21.45
N GLY A 5 4.78 16.14 -20.69
CA GLY A 5 3.99 14.90 -20.73
C GLY A 5 4.13 13.91 -19.57
N GLY A 6 4.00 14.35 -18.32
CA GLY A 6 3.58 13.49 -17.20
C GLY A 6 2.18 13.91 -16.77
N ARG A 7 1.12 13.43 -17.44
CA ARG A 7 -0.26 13.91 -17.19
C ARG A 7 -0.90 13.14 -16.04
N SER A 8 -1.28 13.84 -14.97
CA SER A 8 -2.09 13.29 -13.87
C SER A 8 -3.47 12.81 -14.37
N PHE A 9 -3.83 11.57 -14.01
CA PHE A 9 -5.14 10.97 -14.33
C PHE A 9 -6.29 11.54 -13.48
N HIS A 10 -6.05 12.30 -12.41
CA HIS A 10 -7.08 12.92 -11.56
C HIS A 10 -6.84 14.42 -11.36
N GLY A 11 -7.89 15.17 -10.99
CA GLY A 11 -7.74 16.56 -10.52
C GLY A 11 -7.14 16.59 -9.11
N GLY A 12 -6.58 17.74 -8.68
CA GLY A 12 -5.95 17.88 -7.36
C GLY A 12 -4.43 18.05 -7.35
N ASP A 13 -3.78 18.12 -8.53
CA ASP A 13 -2.31 18.22 -8.65
C ASP A 13 -1.79 19.65 -8.38
N THR A 14 -1.92 20.09 -7.13
CA THR A 14 -1.47 21.42 -6.68
C THR A 14 0.05 21.61 -6.75
N ALA A 15 0.82 20.52 -6.64
CA ALA A 15 2.26 20.53 -6.84
C ALA A 15 2.62 20.80 -8.31
N GLY A 16 1.94 20.15 -9.25
CA GLY A 16 2.06 20.43 -10.68
C GLY A 16 1.68 21.87 -11.04
N LEU A 17 0.62 22.42 -10.42
CA LEU A 17 0.23 23.82 -10.61
C LEU A 17 1.26 24.81 -10.07
N THR A 18 1.84 24.51 -8.90
CA THR A 18 2.95 25.28 -8.32
C THR A 18 4.15 25.29 -9.26
N ALA A 19 4.50 24.13 -9.82
CA ALA A 19 5.60 24.01 -10.78
C ALA A 19 5.33 24.76 -12.09
N ALA A 20 4.09 24.72 -12.61
CA ALA A 20 3.71 25.35 -13.87
C ALA A 20 3.61 26.89 -13.78
N SER A 21 3.17 27.43 -12.65
CA SER A 21 2.97 28.87 -12.45
C SER A 21 4.16 29.58 -11.80
N GLY A 22 5.00 28.84 -11.06
CA GLY A 22 6.02 29.43 -10.17
C GLY A 22 5.43 30.12 -8.94
N LEU A 23 4.12 30.07 -8.72
CA LEU A 23 3.45 30.63 -7.54
C LEU A 23 3.53 29.66 -6.36
N PRO A 24 3.67 30.14 -5.11
CA PRO A 24 3.64 29.28 -3.95
C PRO A 24 2.24 28.67 -3.75
N LEU A 25 2.16 27.52 -3.07
CA LEU A 25 0.91 26.76 -2.89
C LEU A 25 -0.28 27.59 -2.38
N ARG A 26 -0.04 28.56 -1.50
CA ARG A 26 -1.09 29.45 -0.96
C ARG A 26 -1.78 30.32 -2.00
N ASP A 27 -1.13 30.56 -3.14
CA ASP A 27 -1.62 31.41 -4.21
C ASP A 27 -2.24 30.58 -5.36
N ILE A 28 -2.15 29.24 -5.27
CA ILE A 28 -2.75 28.29 -6.21
C ILE A 28 -4.26 28.21 -5.98
N LEU A 29 -5.00 28.33 -7.08
CA LEU A 29 -6.43 28.13 -7.13
C LEU A 29 -6.75 26.83 -7.86
N ASP A 30 -7.02 25.76 -7.12
CA ASP A 30 -7.35 24.47 -7.73
C ASP A 30 -8.86 24.30 -7.94
N ALA A 31 -9.30 24.51 -9.18
CA ALA A 31 -10.65 24.19 -9.66
C ALA A 31 -10.72 22.85 -10.41
N SER A 32 -9.65 22.05 -10.37
CA SER A 32 -9.62 20.71 -10.98
C SER A 32 -10.19 19.65 -10.04
N ALA A 33 -10.18 19.89 -8.72
CA ALA A 33 -10.80 19.04 -7.70
C ALA A 33 -12.12 19.63 -7.17
N ASN A 34 -13.16 18.79 -7.07
CA ASN A 34 -14.52 19.21 -6.72
C ASN A 34 -14.75 19.23 -5.20
N ILE A 35 -14.03 20.09 -4.50
CA ILE A 35 -14.09 20.21 -3.03
C ILE A 35 -14.99 21.38 -2.61
N ASN A 36 -15.73 21.25 -1.50
CA ASN A 36 -16.53 22.35 -0.97
C ASN A 36 -15.67 23.61 -0.73
N PRO A 37 -16.02 24.76 -1.36
CA PRO A 37 -15.19 25.96 -1.33
C PRO A 37 -15.17 26.70 0.01
N LEU A 38 -16.06 26.34 0.94
CA LEU A 38 -16.08 26.90 2.29
C LEU A 38 -14.98 26.33 3.20
N GLY A 39 -14.18 25.36 2.72
CA GLY A 39 -13.14 24.71 3.51
C GLY A 39 -13.68 23.69 4.53
N PRO A 40 -12.81 23.11 5.37
CA PRO A 40 -13.24 22.16 6.39
C PRO A 40 -14.15 22.82 7.44
N PRO A 41 -15.05 22.07 8.08
CA PRO A 41 -15.90 22.61 9.15
C PRO A 41 -15.11 22.84 10.45
N ASP A 42 -15.56 23.77 11.28
CA ASP A 42 -14.90 24.18 12.53
C ASP A 42 -14.68 23.02 13.52
N TRP A 43 -15.53 21.99 13.50
CA TRP A 43 -15.37 20.82 14.37
C TRP A 43 -14.26 19.86 13.93
N LEU A 44 -13.53 20.16 12.85
CA LEU A 44 -12.35 19.40 12.44
C LEU A 44 -11.26 19.42 13.52
N ASP A 45 -11.00 20.56 14.16
CA ASP A 45 -10.00 20.67 15.21
C ASP A 45 -10.36 19.82 16.44
N ALA A 46 -11.66 19.77 16.78
CA ALA A 46 -12.16 18.89 17.83
C ALA A 46 -11.97 17.41 17.47
N ALA A 47 -12.16 17.04 16.20
CA ALA A 47 -11.88 15.70 15.71
C ALA A 47 -10.38 15.35 15.76
N PHE A 48 -9.49 16.29 15.41
CA PHE A 48 -8.04 16.12 15.57
C PHE A 48 -7.64 15.96 17.04
N ALA A 49 -8.17 16.80 17.93
CA ALA A 49 -7.88 16.73 19.36
C ALA A 49 -8.34 15.40 19.97
N GLU A 50 -9.49 14.87 19.53
CA GLU A 50 -9.95 13.54 19.94
C GLU A 50 -9.11 12.42 19.32
N GLY A 51 -8.87 12.45 18.01
CA GLY A 51 -8.06 11.45 17.32
C GLY A 51 -6.63 11.37 17.88
N ARG A 52 -6.03 12.52 18.24
CA ARG A 52 -4.73 12.60 18.92
C ARG A 52 -4.78 11.91 20.28
N ARG A 53 -5.81 12.15 21.10
CA ARG A 53 -5.99 11.45 22.39
C ARG A 53 -6.18 9.94 22.21
N ALA A 54 -6.83 9.53 21.12
CA ALA A 54 -7.06 8.12 20.79
C ALA A 54 -5.88 7.45 20.05
N SER A 55 -4.85 8.20 19.62
CA SER A 55 -3.77 7.67 18.76
C SER A 55 -2.91 6.58 19.40
N GLY A 56 -2.90 6.48 20.74
CA GLY A 56 -2.21 5.40 21.47
C GLY A 56 -2.89 4.04 21.43
N ARG A 57 -4.06 3.92 20.77
CA ARG A 57 -4.82 2.67 20.61
C ARG A 57 -5.33 2.52 19.18
N TYR A 58 -5.61 1.28 18.77
CA TYR A 58 -6.29 1.04 17.50
C TYR A 58 -7.72 1.63 17.48
N PRO A 59 -8.21 2.10 16.32
CA PRO A 59 -9.61 2.47 16.10
C PRO A 59 -10.58 1.33 16.42
N ASP A 60 -11.88 1.58 16.54
CA ASP A 60 -12.85 0.48 16.69
C ASP A 60 -12.97 -0.26 15.35
N PRO A 61 -12.53 -1.54 15.23
CA PRO A 61 -12.56 -2.25 13.95
C PRO A 61 -13.98 -2.43 13.40
N ALA A 62 -15.00 -2.34 14.27
CA ALA A 62 -16.40 -2.45 13.89
C ALA A 62 -17.12 -1.08 13.79
N CYS A 63 -16.41 0.04 13.98
CA CYS A 63 -16.95 1.41 13.92
C CYS A 63 -18.29 1.57 14.68
N ARG A 64 -18.45 0.92 15.85
CA ARG A 64 -19.77 0.76 16.49
C ARG A 64 -20.39 2.09 16.89
N GLN A 65 -19.60 2.97 17.50
CA GLN A 65 -20.07 4.29 17.91
C GLN A 65 -20.42 5.16 16.70
N LEU A 66 -19.62 5.09 15.64
CA LEU A 66 -19.89 5.80 14.39
C LEU A 66 -21.16 5.27 13.71
N ARG A 67 -21.34 3.96 13.62
CA ARG A 67 -22.56 3.35 13.06
C ARG A 67 -23.80 3.69 13.88
N ALA A 68 -23.71 3.72 15.21
CA ALA A 68 -24.82 4.15 16.05
C ALA A 68 -25.20 5.62 15.83
N ALA A 69 -24.21 6.51 15.73
CA ALA A 69 -24.42 7.92 15.44
C ALA A 69 -25.06 8.13 14.06
N ALA A 70 -24.54 7.49 13.02
CA ALA A 70 -25.09 7.57 11.67
C ALA A 70 -26.48 6.94 11.59
N SER A 71 -26.73 5.85 12.31
CA SER A 71 -28.03 5.18 12.37
C SER A 71 -29.11 6.12 12.92
N LEU A 72 -28.82 6.81 14.02
CA LEU A 72 -29.73 7.79 14.61
C LEU A 72 -29.98 8.99 13.67
N ALA A 73 -28.92 9.50 13.04
CA ALA A 73 -29.00 10.68 12.19
C ALA A 73 -29.73 10.43 10.86
N LEU A 74 -29.57 9.23 10.28
CA LEU A 74 -30.13 8.88 8.97
C LEU A 74 -31.46 8.11 9.06
N GLY A 75 -31.84 7.63 10.25
CA GLY A 75 -33.00 6.73 10.41
C GLY A 75 -32.79 5.37 9.75
N ILE A 76 -31.54 4.93 9.61
CA ILE A 76 -31.15 3.68 8.93
C ILE A 76 -30.57 2.72 9.97
N PRO A 77 -30.92 1.42 9.96
CA PRO A 77 -30.35 0.45 10.89
C PRO A 77 -28.81 0.39 10.84
N ALA A 78 -28.17 0.30 12.01
CA ALA A 78 -26.70 0.34 12.13
C ALA A 78 -25.97 -0.84 11.46
N ASP A 79 -26.67 -1.94 11.19
CA ASP A 79 -26.18 -3.10 10.47
C ASP A 79 -26.20 -2.92 8.94
N CYS A 80 -26.96 -1.96 8.41
CA CYS A 80 -26.96 -1.54 7.01
C CYS A 80 -25.80 -0.59 6.64
N LEU A 81 -25.08 -0.07 7.64
CA LEU A 81 -24.06 0.96 7.49
C LEU A 81 -22.65 0.35 7.53
N VAL A 82 -21.85 0.62 6.51
CA VAL A 82 -20.44 0.20 6.42
C VAL A 82 -19.55 1.40 6.15
N PHE A 83 -18.50 1.60 6.94
CA PHE A 83 -17.57 2.72 6.82
C PHE A 83 -16.22 2.26 6.28
N GLY A 84 -15.54 3.12 5.52
CA GLY A 84 -14.26 2.82 4.89
C GLY A 84 -13.43 4.06 4.55
N ASN A 85 -12.20 3.83 4.10
CA ASN A 85 -11.14 4.82 3.85
C ASN A 85 -11.40 5.67 2.59
N GLY A 86 -12.56 6.32 2.55
CA GLY A 86 -13.11 6.98 1.37
C GLY A 86 -14.04 6.08 0.56
N ALA A 87 -14.83 6.69 -0.33
CA ALA A 87 -15.76 5.96 -1.21
C ALA A 87 -15.03 5.03 -2.19
N ASP A 88 -13.82 5.39 -2.64
CA ASP A 88 -13.06 4.57 -3.58
C ASP A 88 -12.76 3.17 -3.01
N GLU A 89 -12.21 3.06 -1.80
CA GLU A 89 -11.93 1.75 -1.16
C GLU A 89 -13.20 0.91 -1.05
N LEU A 90 -14.31 1.55 -0.71
CA LEU A 90 -15.61 0.90 -0.59
C LEU A 90 -16.13 0.37 -1.94
N MET A 91 -15.89 1.07 -3.05
CA MET A 91 -16.25 0.57 -4.40
C MET A 91 -15.51 -0.73 -4.73
N PHE A 92 -14.20 -0.78 -4.50
CA PHE A 92 -13.39 -1.97 -4.73
C PHE A 92 -13.79 -3.13 -3.81
N ALA A 93 -13.99 -2.85 -2.52
CA ALA A 93 -14.44 -3.85 -1.56
C ALA A 93 -15.84 -4.38 -1.91
N LEU A 94 -16.73 -3.52 -2.41
CA LEU A 94 -18.07 -3.90 -2.84
C LEU A 94 -18.05 -4.77 -4.10
N ALA A 95 -17.25 -4.41 -5.10
CA ALA A 95 -17.09 -5.23 -6.31
C ALA A 95 -16.63 -6.65 -5.94
N ARG A 96 -15.63 -6.79 -5.05
CA ARG A 96 -15.19 -8.09 -4.52
C ARG A 96 -16.25 -8.80 -3.68
N ALA A 97 -16.98 -8.06 -2.84
CA ALA A 97 -18.04 -8.62 -2.01
C ALA A 97 -19.22 -9.14 -2.83
N LEU A 98 -19.47 -8.60 -4.03
CA LEU A 98 -20.51 -9.03 -4.97
C LEU A 98 -20.06 -10.21 -5.85
N GLY A 99 -18.76 -10.35 -6.11
CA GLY A 99 -18.18 -11.51 -6.80
C GLY A 99 -18.56 -12.83 -6.13
N ARG A 100 -18.85 -13.87 -6.93
CA ARG A 100 -19.23 -15.19 -6.41
C ARG A 100 -18.03 -15.84 -5.69
N PRO A 101 -18.13 -16.20 -4.40
CA PRO A 101 -17.16 -17.09 -3.79
C PRO A 101 -17.33 -18.47 -4.42
N GLY A 102 -16.39 -18.91 -5.26
CA GLY A 102 -16.32 -20.31 -5.67
C GLY A 102 -16.42 -20.63 -7.17
N THR A 103 -16.15 -19.71 -8.10
CA THR A 103 -15.85 -20.13 -9.48
C THR A 103 -14.49 -20.84 -9.50
N ARG A 104 -14.50 -22.16 -9.27
CA ARG A 104 -13.41 -23.03 -9.71
C ARG A 104 -13.17 -22.73 -11.18
N LEU A 105 -11.91 -22.60 -11.60
CA LEU A 105 -11.52 -22.83 -12.99
C LEU A 105 -11.90 -24.28 -13.30
N SER A 106 -13.12 -24.45 -13.78
CA SER A 106 -13.61 -25.70 -14.35
C SER A 106 -12.86 -25.91 -15.65
N THR A 107 -12.13 -27.02 -15.77
CA THR A 107 -11.54 -27.50 -17.03
C THR A 107 -12.61 -27.94 -18.04
N HIS A 108 -13.89 -27.89 -17.66
CA HIS A 108 -15.01 -27.99 -18.58
C HIS A 108 -15.62 -26.60 -18.80
N ALA A 109 -15.78 -26.21 -20.06
CA ALA A 109 -16.53 -25.03 -20.46
C ALA A 109 -17.92 -25.06 -19.79
N SER A 110 -18.07 -24.28 -18.72
CA SER A 110 -19.36 -24.02 -18.10
C SER A 110 -20.15 -23.13 -19.05
N THR A 111 -21.29 -23.62 -19.52
CA THR A 111 -22.23 -22.87 -20.36
C THR A 111 -23.09 -21.85 -19.58
N GLN A 112 -22.74 -21.55 -18.33
CA GLN A 112 -23.40 -20.49 -17.57
C GLN A 112 -22.68 -19.16 -17.75
N PRO A 113 -23.39 -18.09 -18.19
CA PRO A 113 -22.79 -16.77 -18.37
C PRO A 113 -22.28 -16.22 -17.02
N GLY A 114 -21.09 -15.64 -17.05
CA GLY A 114 -20.47 -14.93 -15.93
C GLY A 114 -21.28 -13.70 -15.50
N SER A 115 -20.99 -13.14 -14.32
CA SER A 115 -21.58 -11.85 -13.91
C SER A 115 -21.10 -10.72 -14.84
N VAL A 116 -21.97 -9.79 -15.21
CA VAL A 116 -21.61 -8.63 -16.03
C VAL A 116 -21.61 -7.36 -15.18
N HIS A 117 -20.63 -6.49 -15.35
CA HIS A 117 -20.68 -5.13 -14.81
C HIS A 117 -21.11 -4.16 -15.91
N ILE A 118 -22.20 -3.43 -15.70
CA ILE A 118 -22.75 -2.43 -16.61
C ILE A 118 -22.37 -1.04 -16.08
N ILE A 119 -21.70 -0.22 -16.89
CA ILE A 119 -21.21 1.10 -16.50
C ILE A 119 -21.65 2.14 -17.53
N GLU A 120 -22.12 3.30 -17.08
CA GLU A 120 -22.37 4.43 -17.97
C GLU A 120 -21.08 5.11 -18.41
N ALA A 121 -20.98 5.60 -19.65
CA ALA A 121 -19.87 6.43 -20.11
C ALA A 121 -20.37 7.76 -20.71
N PRO A 122 -19.77 8.91 -20.35
CA PRO A 122 -18.67 9.06 -19.38
C PRO A 122 -19.13 8.98 -17.93
N SER A 123 -18.35 8.28 -17.11
CA SER A 123 -18.54 8.20 -15.66
C SER A 123 -17.19 8.09 -14.92
N TYR A 124 -17.24 7.96 -13.60
CA TYR A 124 -16.03 7.89 -12.78
C TYR A 124 -15.21 6.64 -13.10
N ALA A 125 -13.92 6.84 -13.40
CA ALA A 125 -13.03 5.75 -13.88
C ALA A 125 -12.94 4.56 -12.91
N SER A 126 -13.05 4.80 -11.59
CA SER A 126 -12.92 3.75 -10.59
C SER A 126 -14.06 2.72 -10.63
N TYR A 127 -15.20 2.99 -11.27
CA TYR A 127 -16.23 1.97 -11.47
C TYR A 127 -15.68 0.82 -12.32
N ARG A 128 -15.01 1.17 -13.42
CA ARG A 128 -14.36 0.21 -14.31
C ARG A 128 -13.22 -0.49 -13.59
N ASP A 129 -12.38 0.25 -12.89
CA ASP A 129 -11.20 -0.30 -12.23
C ASP A 129 -11.61 -1.27 -11.09
N ALA A 130 -12.69 -0.97 -10.35
CA ALA A 130 -13.25 -1.86 -9.33
C ALA A 130 -13.87 -3.12 -9.95
N ALA A 131 -14.57 -2.99 -11.09
CA ALA A 131 -15.11 -4.14 -11.82
C ALA A 131 -14.00 -5.08 -12.32
N LEU A 132 -12.89 -4.52 -12.84
CA LEU A 132 -11.74 -5.28 -13.31
C LEU A 132 -10.97 -5.96 -12.16
N ASP A 133 -10.80 -5.28 -11.03
CA ASP A 133 -10.22 -5.85 -9.80
C ASP A 133 -11.02 -7.07 -9.31
N ALA A 134 -12.35 -6.98 -9.30
CA ALA A 134 -13.21 -8.08 -8.90
C ALA A 134 -13.16 -9.28 -9.87
N ALA A 135 -12.93 -9.04 -11.16
CA ALA A 135 -12.77 -10.08 -12.17
C ALA A 135 -11.41 -10.81 -12.10
N GLY A 136 -10.48 -10.36 -11.24
CA GLY A 136 -9.10 -10.88 -11.20
C GLY A 136 -8.29 -10.50 -12.45
N ILE A 137 -8.79 -9.56 -13.26
CA ILE A 137 -8.10 -9.04 -14.43
C ILE A 137 -7.16 -7.93 -13.93
N GLN A 138 -5.89 -8.27 -13.76
CA GLN A 138 -4.86 -7.23 -13.72
C GLN A 138 -4.86 -6.54 -15.07
N THR A 139 -5.11 -5.23 -15.11
CA THR A 139 -4.88 -4.39 -16.29
C THR A 139 -3.39 -4.38 -16.62
N VAL A 140 -2.97 -5.38 -17.38
CA VAL A 140 -1.69 -5.38 -18.09
C VAL A 140 -1.98 -4.72 -19.43
N ALA A 141 -1.46 -3.51 -19.65
CA ALA A 141 -1.36 -2.97 -21.00
C ALA A 141 -0.32 -3.82 -21.76
N SER A 142 -0.77 -4.90 -22.39
CA SER A 142 0.06 -5.74 -23.26
C SER A 142 -0.43 -5.56 -24.69
N MET A 143 0.47 -5.15 -25.58
CA MET A 143 0.31 -5.40 -27.00
C MET A 143 0.78 -6.83 -27.28
N GLY A 144 -0.13 -7.64 -27.82
CA GLY A 144 0.19 -8.90 -28.50
C GLY A 144 -0.03 -10.16 -27.67
N THR A 145 -1.00 -10.95 -28.12
CA THR A 145 -1.43 -12.31 -27.70
C THR A 145 -2.38 -12.38 -26.50
N GLU A 146 -3.65 -12.67 -26.81
CA GLU A 146 -4.78 -12.76 -25.87
C GLU A 146 -4.75 -14.06 -25.05
N PRO A 147 -4.96 -14.00 -23.72
CA PRO A 147 -5.51 -15.10 -22.97
C PRO A 147 -7.05 -14.99 -23.00
N ALA A 148 -7.73 -16.05 -23.45
CA ALA A 148 -9.18 -16.17 -23.32
C ALA A 148 -9.56 -16.28 -21.82
N VAL A 149 -10.34 -15.32 -21.30
CA VAL A 149 -10.80 -15.29 -19.91
C VAL A 149 -12.25 -15.75 -19.83
N ILE A 150 -12.53 -16.73 -18.98
CA ILE A 150 -13.89 -17.22 -18.67
C ILE A 150 -14.39 -16.50 -17.40
N GLY A 151 -15.47 -15.71 -17.50
CA GLY A 151 -16.45 -15.59 -16.40
C GLY A 151 -16.87 -14.20 -15.88
N THR A 152 -16.42 -13.06 -16.40
CA THR A 152 -16.98 -11.72 -16.06
C THR A 152 -16.78 -10.75 -17.23
N GLU A 153 -17.85 -10.09 -17.69
CA GLU A 153 -17.81 -9.12 -18.79
C GLU A 153 -18.07 -7.68 -18.30
N LEU A 154 -17.58 -6.70 -19.05
CA LEU A 154 -17.84 -5.28 -18.82
C LEU A 154 -18.68 -4.72 -19.97
N TRP A 155 -19.88 -4.25 -19.68
CA TRP A 155 -20.76 -3.58 -20.64
C TRP A 155 -20.72 -2.07 -20.39
N VAL A 156 -20.45 -1.31 -21.45
CA VAL A 156 -20.44 0.16 -21.38
C VAL A 156 -21.63 0.69 -22.15
N ILE A 157 -22.49 1.45 -21.47
CA ILE A 157 -23.66 2.10 -22.08
C ILE A 157 -23.45 3.62 -22.12
N PRO A 158 -23.87 4.31 -23.19
CA PRO A 158 -23.70 5.75 -23.29
C PRO A 158 -24.61 6.47 -22.27
N ALA A 159 -24.06 7.39 -21.48
CA ALA A 159 -24.79 8.26 -20.58
C ALA A 159 -25.61 9.30 -21.36
N ARG A 160 -26.68 9.82 -20.77
CA ARG A 160 -27.42 10.96 -21.35
C ARG A 160 -26.51 12.19 -21.37
N LEU A 161 -26.24 12.69 -22.57
CA LEU A 161 -25.67 14.01 -22.79
C LEU A 161 -26.80 15.00 -23.09
N PRO A 162 -26.72 16.27 -22.64
CA PRO A 162 -27.73 17.26 -22.97
C PRO A 162 -27.76 17.54 -24.49
N PRO A 163 -28.93 17.78 -25.10
CA PRO A 163 -29.05 17.88 -26.55
C PRO A 163 -28.45 19.19 -27.11
N SER A 164 -27.37 19.09 -27.91
CA SER A 164 -27.28 19.67 -29.26
C SER A 164 -25.93 19.39 -29.96
N VAL A 165 -26.07 19.06 -31.26
CA VAL A 165 -25.10 18.80 -32.34
C VAL A 165 -24.41 17.42 -32.34
N ALA A 166 -25.10 16.49 -33.02
CA ALA A 166 -24.61 15.37 -33.83
C ALA A 166 -23.20 14.85 -33.50
N THR A 167 -23.14 13.69 -32.86
CA THR A 167 -22.02 12.78 -33.05
C THR A 167 -22.62 11.39 -33.24
N GLN A 168 -22.39 10.80 -34.41
CA GLN A 168 -22.76 9.42 -34.71
C GLN A 168 -22.15 8.54 -33.62
N ALA A 169 -23.01 7.87 -32.84
CA ALA A 169 -22.58 6.86 -31.89
C ALA A 169 -22.03 5.66 -32.67
N HIS A 170 -20.72 5.51 -32.72
CA HIS A 170 -20.10 4.26 -33.13
C HIS A 170 -20.18 3.30 -31.93
N LEU A 171 -21.11 2.34 -32.00
CA LEU A 171 -21.09 1.12 -31.20
C LEU A 171 -19.77 0.38 -31.50
N PHE A 172 -18.78 0.49 -30.62
CA PHE A 172 -17.67 -0.45 -30.59
C PHE A 172 -18.12 -1.66 -29.78
N SER A 173 -18.47 -2.76 -30.47
CA SER A 173 -18.33 -4.07 -29.84
C SER A 173 -16.85 -4.38 -29.76
N VAL A 174 -16.34 -4.64 -28.55
CA VAL A 174 -15.11 -5.41 -28.40
C VAL A 174 -15.53 -6.86 -28.49
N ALA A 175 -15.77 -7.33 -29.71
CA ALA A 175 -16.01 -8.74 -29.98
C ALA A 175 -14.65 -9.44 -30.20
N THR A 176 -14.24 -10.25 -29.22
CA THR A 176 -13.32 -11.37 -29.46
C THR A 176 -13.98 -12.30 -30.48
N GLU A 177 -13.29 -12.63 -31.56
CA GLU A 177 -13.85 -13.34 -32.72
C GLU A 177 -14.43 -14.72 -32.36
N SER A 178 -15.70 -14.93 -32.73
CA SER A 178 -16.25 -16.08 -33.50
C SER A 178 -17.69 -16.45 -33.06
N CYS A 179 -18.69 -16.01 -33.82
CA CYS A 179 -19.97 -16.72 -33.96
C CYS A 179 -20.66 -16.32 -35.28
N PRO A 180 -21.32 -17.25 -36.00
CA PRO A 180 -21.64 -17.07 -37.41
C PRO A 180 -22.97 -16.34 -37.66
N SER A 181 -22.93 -15.43 -38.65
CA SER A 181 -24.00 -14.94 -39.53
C SER A 181 -25.39 -14.66 -38.92
N LEU A 182 -25.77 -13.37 -38.90
CA LEU A 182 -27.17 -12.92 -38.96
C LEU A 182 -27.37 -11.94 -40.14
N PRO A 183 -28.58 -11.91 -40.73
CA PRO A 183 -28.78 -11.61 -42.15
C PRO A 183 -28.74 -10.11 -42.47
N THR A 184 -28.20 -9.81 -43.66
CA THR A 184 -28.21 -8.50 -44.31
C THR A 184 -29.64 -8.08 -44.68
N GLY A 185 -30.29 -7.30 -43.83
CA GLY A 185 -31.52 -6.56 -44.15
C GLY A 185 -31.21 -5.09 -44.38
N ASN A 186 -31.64 -4.54 -45.52
CA ASN A 186 -31.52 -3.11 -45.84
C ASN A 186 -32.18 -2.22 -44.77
N PRO A 187 -31.64 -1.02 -44.51
CA PRO A 187 -32.14 -0.14 -43.46
C PRO A 187 -33.54 0.36 -43.81
N VAL A 188 -34.52 -0.01 -42.98
CA VAL A 188 -35.83 0.64 -42.95
C VAL A 188 -35.65 1.93 -42.16
N SER A 189 -35.85 3.07 -42.82
CA SER A 189 -35.91 4.38 -42.15
C SER A 189 -37.21 4.48 -41.35
N THR A 190 -37.14 4.38 -40.03
CA THR A 190 -38.19 4.85 -39.13
C THR A 190 -37.75 6.16 -38.45
N PRO A 191 -38.65 7.13 -38.26
CA PRO A 191 -38.32 8.43 -37.69
C PRO A 191 -38.04 8.29 -36.17
N LEU A 192 -36.89 8.77 -35.70
CA LEU A 192 -36.49 8.79 -34.28
C LEU A 192 -36.97 10.09 -33.60
N ASP A 193 -38.28 10.17 -33.32
CA ASP A 193 -38.85 11.15 -32.40
C ASP A 193 -38.87 10.57 -30.97
N SER A 194 -37.71 10.55 -30.30
CA SER A 194 -37.51 10.66 -28.84
C SER A 194 -36.18 10.02 -28.41
N THR A 195 -35.38 10.75 -27.64
CA THR A 195 -34.19 10.20 -26.97
C THR A 195 -34.64 9.27 -25.83
N PRO A 196 -34.13 8.03 -25.70
CA PRO A 196 -34.52 7.11 -24.64
C PRO A 196 -34.27 7.69 -23.23
N THR A 197 -35.23 7.50 -22.32
CA THR A 197 -35.09 7.87 -20.90
C THR A 197 -34.01 7.04 -20.20
N ASP A 198 -33.50 7.53 -19.06
CA ASP A 198 -32.52 6.78 -18.26
C ASP A 198 -33.05 5.40 -17.85
N TYR A 199 -34.34 5.33 -17.49
CA TYR A 199 -34.99 4.06 -17.12
C TYR A 199 -34.98 3.07 -18.29
N GLN A 200 -35.35 3.52 -19.49
CA GLN A 200 -35.37 2.66 -20.69
C GLN A 200 -33.97 2.09 -20.94
N ARG A 201 -32.95 2.94 -21.04
CA ARG A 201 -31.55 2.53 -21.30
C ARG A 201 -31.07 1.50 -20.28
N TRP A 202 -31.30 1.74 -18.99
CA TRP A 202 -30.84 0.86 -17.93
C TRP A 202 -31.63 -0.43 -17.85
N SER A 203 -32.95 -0.37 -18.03
CA SER A 203 -33.81 -1.55 -18.00
C SER A 203 -33.55 -2.49 -19.18
N GLU A 204 -33.25 -1.96 -20.38
CA GLU A 204 -32.87 -2.73 -21.55
C GLU A 204 -31.54 -3.46 -21.31
N ALA A 205 -30.51 -2.74 -20.86
CA ALA A 205 -29.21 -3.35 -20.55
C ALA A 205 -29.31 -4.41 -19.43
N LEU A 206 -30.11 -4.15 -18.40
CA LEU A 206 -30.34 -5.12 -17.32
C LEU A 206 -31.11 -6.36 -17.80
N ALA A 207 -32.10 -6.19 -18.69
CA ALA A 207 -32.88 -7.28 -19.26
C ALA A 207 -32.02 -8.22 -20.14
N GLU A 208 -31.03 -7.66 -20.84
CA GLU A 208 -30.09 -8.44 -21.65
C GLU A 208 -28.98 -9.11 -20.81
N SER A 209 -28.65 -8.54 -19.65
CA SER A 209 -27.57 -9.05 -18.79
C SER A 209 -27.95 -10.36 -18.06
N PRO A 210 -26.99 -11.22 -17.68
CA PRO A 210 -27.25 -12.45 -16.92
C PRO A 210 -27.41 -12.25 -15.40
N PRO A 211 -27.98 -13.21 -14.65
CA PRO A 211 -28.12 -13.15 -13.19
C PRO A 211 -26.82 -12.91 -12.42
N GLY A 212 -26.88 -11.98 -11.46
CA GLY A 212 -25.74 -11.51 -10.70
C GLY A 212 -24.98 -10.33 -11.32
N SER A 213 -25.47 -9.78 -12.44
CA SER A 213 -24.88 -8.57 -13.04
C SER A 213 -25.10 -7.33 -12.17
N VAL A 214 -24.20 -6.35 -12.31
CA VAL A 214 -24.09 -5.16 -11.47
C VAL A 214 -24.14 -3.90 -12.33
N LEU A 215 -25.10 -3.01 -12.08
CA LEU A 215 -25.19 -1.70 -12.74
C LEU A 215 -24.58 -0.61 -11.84
N TRP A 216 -23.64 0.17 -12.38
CA TRP A 216 -22.97 1.28 -11.69
C TRP A 216 -23.46 2.64 -12.21
N ILE A 217 -24.12 3.42 -11.36
CA ILE A 217 -24.68 4.73 -11.70
C ILE A 217 -24.11 5.81 -10.77
N GLY A 218 -23.65 6.93 -11.33
CA GLY A 218 -23.39 8.15 -10.57
C GLY A 218 -24.63 9.01 -10.43
N ALA A 219 -25.02 9.36 -9.21
CA ALA A 219 -26.21 10.15 -8.92
C ALA A 219 -25.91 11.25 -7.88
N PRO A 220 -25.50 12.46 -8.31
CA PRO A 220 -25.26 12.91 -9.69
C PRO A 220 -23.97 12.37 -10.34
N ASN A 221 -23.94 12.26 -11.67
CA ASN A 221 -22.83 11.68 -12.43
C ASN A 221 -21.57 12.56 -12.44
N ASN A 222 -20.40 11.94 -12.48
CA ASN A 222 -19.10 12.60 -12.67
C ASN A 222 -18.45 12.03 -13.95
N PRO A 223 -18.22 12.83 -15.00
CA PRO A 223 -17.95 14.26 -14.93
C PRO A 223 -19.08 15.19 -15.39
N THR A 224 -20.26 14.68 -15.73
CA THR A 224 -21.33 15.52 -16.33
C THR A 224 -22.02 16.44 -15.33
N GLY A 225 -22.09 16.03 -14.05
CA GLY A 225 -22.82 16.74 -13.00
C GLY A 225 -24.34 16.53 -13.04
N LEU A 226 -24.83 15.67 -13.93
CA LEU A 226 -26.26 15.45 -14.15
C LEU A 226 -26.85 14.48 -13.13
N MET A 227 -28.07 14.78 -12.70
CA MET A 227 -28.88 13.88 -11.89
C MET A 227 -29.72 12.97 -12.80
N PRO A 228 -29.82 11.66 -12.52
CA PRO A 228 -30.75 10.80 -13.23
C PRO A 228 -32.20 11.26 -13.18
N GLU A 229 -32.93 11.09 -14.28
CA GLU A 229 -34.35 11.42 -14.35
C GLU A 229 -35.19 10.50 -13.44
N GLY A 230 -35.98 11.08 -12.53
CA GLY A 230 -36.81 10.33 -11.60
C GLY A 230 -36.06 9.72 -10.41
N TYR A 231 -34.85 10.20 -10.10
CA TYR A 231 -34.12 9.80 -8.90
C TYR A 231 -34.81 10.28 -7.60
N PRO A 232 -34.87 9.48 -6.52
CA PRO A 232 -34.31 8.12 -6.36
C PRO A 232 -35.24 6.99 -6.80
N ASP A 233 -36.52 7.27 -7.09
CA ASP A 233 -37.56 6.26 -7.33
C ASP A 233 -37.26 5.33 -8.51
N ILE A 234 -36.59 5.85 -9.54
CA ILE A 234 -36.11 5.07 -10.67
C ILE A 234 -35.17 3.92 -10.25
N MET A 235 -34.31 4.13 -9.24
CA MET A 235 -33.40 3.09 -8.73
C MET A 235 -34.17 2.01 -7.97
N VAL A 236 -35.19 2.41 -7.20
CA VAL A 236 -36.10 1.49 -6.51
C VAL A 236 -36.84 0.63 -7.51
N ARG A 237 -37.36 1.25 -8.57
CA ARG A 237 -38.08 0.55 -9.66
C ARG A 237 -37.17 -0.44 -10.39
N LEU A 238 -35.92 -0.07 -10.70
CA LEU A 238 -34.95 -1.00 -11.30
C LEU A 238 -34.62 -2.16 -10.37
N ALA A 239 -34.33 -1.89 -9.09
CA ALA A 239 -34.02 -2.93 -8.11
C ALA A 239 -35.19 -3.92 -7.90
N GLN A 240 -36.44 -3.43 -7.92
CA GLN A 240 -37.64 -4.27 -7.85
C GLN A 240 -37.90 -5.04 -9.15
N GLY A 241 -37.65 -4.44 -10.31
CA GLY A 241 -37.82 -5.07 -11.62
C GLY A 241 -36.79 -6.15 -11.93
N PHE A 242 -35.59 -6.03 -11.36
CA PHE A 242 -34.45 -6.92 -11.58
C PHE A 242 -33.86 -7.43 -10.25
N PRO A 243 -34.60 -8.24 -9.47
CA PRO A 243 -34.23 -8.64 -8.10
C PRO A 243 -32.96 -9.49 -8.01
N ASP A 244 -32.54 -10.10 -9.11
CA ASP A 244 -31.34 -10.92 -9.27
C ASP A 244 -30.18 -10.16 -9.93
N ARG A 245 -30.28 -8.83 -10.06
CA ARG A 245 -29.22 -7.89 -10.48
C ARG A 245 -28.93 -6.90 -9.36
N PHE A 246 -27.69 -6.44 -9.21
CA PHE A 246 -27.32 -5.40 -8.27
C PHE A 246 -27.35 -4.01 -8.90
N ILE A 247 -27.92 -3.04 -8.20
CA ILE A 247 -27.97 -1.62 -8.60
C ILE A 247 -27.13 -0.82 -7.61
N LEU A 248 -26.01 -0.25 -8.08
CA LEU A 248 -25.10 0.55 -7.29
C LEU A 248 -25.22 2.03 -7.65
N CYS A 249 -25.59 2.85 -6.67
CA CYS A 249 -25.69 4.29 -6.79
C CYS A 249 -24.50 4.95 -6.07
N ASP A 250 -23.62 5.59 -6.81
CA ASP A 250 -22.62 6.50 -6.25
C ASP A 250 -23.25 7.88 -6.02
N GLU A 251 -23.56 8.15 -4.75
CA GLU A 251 -24.11 9.41 -4.26
C GLU A 251 -23.01 10.36 -3.75
N ALA A 252 -21.76 10.21 -4.17
CA ALA A 252 -20.63 11.01 -3.67
C ALA A 252 -20.80 12.53 -3.74
N PHE A 253 -21.72 13.04 -4.56
CA PHE A 253 -22.05 14.46 -4.70
C PHE A 253 -23.48 14.82 -4.28
N ILE A 254 -24.29 13.88 -3.79
CA ILE A 254 -25.72 14.10 -3.52
C ILE A 254 -25.96 15.21 -2.49
N GLU A 255 -25.06 15.38 -1.51
CA GLU A 255 -25.21 16.40 -0.46
C GLU A 255 -25.20 17.83 -1.05
N PHE A 256 -24.60 18.05 -2.23
CA PHE A 256 -24.64 19.34 -2.94
C PHE A 256 -25.96 19.63 -3.66
N VAL A 257 -26.80 18.62 -3.88
CA VAL A 257 -28.07 18.77 -4.58
C VAL A 257 -29.09 19.45 -3.66
N ASP A 258 -29.79 20.44 -4.22
CA ASP A 258 -30.82 21.18 -3.53
C ASP A 258 -32.00 20.28 -3.17
N GLY A 259 -32.45 20.31 -1.92
CA GLY A 259 -33.57 19.49 -1.44
C GLY A 259 -33.25 18.01 -1.28
N ALA A 260 -32.01 17.57 -1.49
CA ALA A 260 -31.62 16.19 -1.22
C ALA A 260 -31.66 15.89 0.30
N GLU A 261 -32.34 14.82 0.67
CA GLU A 261 -32.38 14.32 2.04
C GLU A 261 -31.04 13.68 2.44
N PRO A 262 -30.61 13.81 3.71
CA PRO A 262 -29.44 13.10 4.20
C PRO A 262 -29.53 11.58 3.97
N GLY A 263 -28.51 11.02 3.32
CA GLY A 263 -28.46 9.59 2.99
C GLY A 263 -29.16 9.18 1.69
N GLY A 264 -29.75 10.13 0.94
CA GLY A 264 -30.30 9.93 -0.42
C GLY A 264 -31.21 8.71 -0.56
N ALA A 265 -30.91 7.80 -1.49
CA ALA A 265 -31.67 6.55 -1.70
C ALA A 265 -31.41 5.49 -0.61
N GLY A 266 -30.65 5.82 0.43
CA GLY A 266 -30.21 4.94 1.50
C GLY A 266 -31.32 4.22 2.27
N GLN A 267 -32.46 4.87 2.50
CA GLN A 267 -33.61 4.20 3.15
C GLN A 267 -34.13 3.02 2.30
N SER A 268 -34.10 3.17 0.98
CA SER A 268 -34.47 2.10 0.07
C SER A 268 -33.39 1.03 -0.03
N ALA A 269 -32.11 1.42 -0.07
CA ALA A 269 -30.98 0.49 -0.08
C ALA A 269 -30.89 -0.37 1.21
N ALA A 270 -31.34 0.17 2.35
CA ALA A 270 -31.44 -0.58 3.60
C ALA A 270 -32.52 -1.69 3.56
N ARG A 271 -33.55 -1.53 2.72
CA ARG A 271 -34.69 -2.47 2.60
C ARG A 271 -34.56 -3.45 1.43
N LEU A 272 -33.99 -3.02 0.32
CA LEU A 272 -33.88 -3.81 -0.91
C LEU A 272 -32.53 -4.56 -0.95
N PRO A 273 -32.51 -5.91 -1.01
CA PRO A 273 -31.28 -6.70 -0.95
C PRO A 273 -30.24 -6.42 -2.04
N ASN A 274 -30.67 -5.85 -3.15
CA ASN A 274 -29.89 -5.65 -4.36
C ASN A 274 -29.66 -4.18 -4.74
N LEU A 275 -30.10 -3.23 -3.90
CA LEU A 275 -29.81 -1.79 -4.07
C LEU A 275 -28.72 -1.37 -3.09
N VAL A 276 -27.71 -0.65 -3.58
CA VAL A 276 -26.57 -0.18 -2.79
C VAL A 276 -26.32 1.29 -3.04
N VAL A 277 -26.08 2.04 -1.98
CA VAL A 277 -25.75 3.47 -2.03
C VAL A 277 -24.35 3.69 -1.46
N ILE A 278 -23.50 4.36 -2.22
CA ILE A 278 -22.14 4.73 -1.84
C ILE A 278 -22.10 6.23 -1.56
N GLN A 279 -21.53 6.63 -0.43
CA GLN A 279 -21.46 8.01 0.04
C GLN A 279 -20.02 8.42 0.34
N SER A 280 -19.69 9.66 -0.02
CA SER A 280 -18.35 10.22 0.16
C SER A 280 -18.38 11.40 1.12
N MET A 281 -17.68 11.30 2.25
CA MET A 281 -17.57 12.42 3.20
C MET A 281 -16.46 13.40 2.82
N THR A 282 -15.65 13.08 1.82
CA THR A 282 -14.44 13.86 1.46
C THR A 282 -14.73 15.19 0.76
N LYS A 283 -15.76 15.21 -0.10
CA LYS A 283 -16.02 16.30 -1.04
C LYS A 283 -16.84 17.41 -0.40
N PHE A 284 -18.01 17.05 0.12
CA PHE A 284 -18.94 17.98 0.76
C PHE A 284 -18.36 18.61 2.02
N TRP A 285 -17.64 17.84 2.83
CA TRP A 285 -17.07 18.33 4.07
C TRP A 285 -15.66 18.92 3.94
N ALA A 286 -15.13 19.02 2.71
CA ALA A 286 -13.80 19.54 2.41
C ALA A 286 -12.65 18.95 3.24
N VAL A 287 -12.72 17.64 3.48
CA VAL A 287 -11.68 16.86 4.18
C VAL A 287 -11.15 15.71 3.32
N PRO A 288 -10.74 15.95 2.06
CA PRO A 288 -10.30 14.86 1.19
C PRO A 288 -9.04 14.15 1.68
N GLY A 289 -8.23 14.78 2.52
CA GLY A 289 -7.06 14.16 3.15
C GLY A 289 -7.38 13.22 4.32
N LEU A 290 -8.56 13.31 4.95
CA LEU A 290 -8.94 12.42 6.05
C LEU A 290 -9.35 11.02 5.57
N ARG A 291 -9.78 10.91 4.31
CA ARG A 291 -10.23 9.66 3.67
C ARG A 291 -11.38 8.98 4.42
N ALA A 292 -12.59 9.50 4.29
CA ALA A 292 -13.79 8.93 4.91
C ALA A 292 -14.96 8.79 3.91
N GLY A 293 -15.63 7.65 3.95
CA GLY A 293 -16.83 7.35 3.17
C GLY A 293 -17.63 6.24 3.83
N TYR A 294 -18.84 5.99 3.33
CA TYR A 294 -19.68 4.91 3.82
C TYR A 294 -20.59 4.35 2.74
N VAL A 295 -21.04 3.12 2.93
CA VAL A 295 -22.02 2.43 2.11
C VAL A 295 -23.27 2.16 2.94
N ILE A 296 -24.43 2.35 2.32
CA ILE A 296 -25.72 1.91 2.82
C ILE A 296 -26.20 0.75 1.92
N CYS A 297 -26.44 -0.41 2.52
CA CYS A 297 -26.99 -1.57 1.82
C CYS A 297 -27.71 -2.50 2.79
N HIS A 298 -28.44 -3.48 2.27
CA HIS A 298 -29.13 -4.48 3.08
C HIS A 298 -28.16 -5.21 4.04
N PRO A 299 -28.57 -5.55 5.29
CA PRO A 299 -27.67 -6.08 6.32
C PRO A 299 -26.83 -7.30 5.91
N GLN A 300 -27.40 -8.17 5.06
CA GLN A 300 -26.71 -9.35 4.54
C GLN A 300 -25.49 -8.97 3.68
N LEU A 301 -25.63 -7.99 2.80
CA LEU A 301 -24.52 -7.49 1.97
C LEU A 301 -23.54 -6.67 2.81
N ALA A 302 -24.05 -5.86 3.74
CA ALA A 302 -23.21 -5.11 4.68
C ALA A 302 -22.30 -6.03 5.51
N GLY A 303 -22.77 -7.21 5.90
CA GLY A 303 -21.97 -8.25 6.56
C GLY A 303 -20.83 -8.76 5.67
N ARG A 304 -21.12 -9.07 4.40
CA ARG A 304 -20.10 -9.51 3.41
C ARG A 304 -19.08 -8.40 3.14
N LEU A 305 -19.53 -7.17 2.98
CA LEU A 305 -18.66 -6.02 2.71
C LEU A 305 -17.71 -5.75 3.89
N ARG A 306 -18.21 -5.81 5.13
CA ARG A 306 -17.34 -5.68 6.33
C ARG A 306 -16.28 -6.77 6.40
N ALA A 307 -16.58 -7.99 5.95
CA ALA A 307 -15.59 -9.07 5.87
C ALA A 307 -14.57 -8.89 4.73
N ALA A 308 -14.93 -8.13 3.68
CA ALA A 308 -14.06 -7.81 2.54
C ALA A 308 -13.16 -6.58 2.77
N LEU A 309 -13.41 -5.81 3.83
CA LEU A 309 -12.59 -4.66 4.24
C LEU A 309 -11.45 -5.10 5.16
N PRO A 310 -10.32 -4.37 5.16
CA PRO A 310 -9.26 -4.59 6.15
C PRO A 310 -9.77 -4.28 7.57
N ASN A 311 -9.11 -4.86 8.57
CA ASN A 311 -9.32 -4.45 9.95
C ASN A 311 -8.97 -2.96 10.12
N TRP A 312 -9.75 -2.24 10.93
CA TRP A 312 -9.60 -0.80 11.18
C TRP A 312 -9.68 0.05 9.90
N PRO A 313 -10.82 0.02 9.19
CA PRO A 313 -10.96 0.65 7.87
C PRO A 313 -10.92 2.18 7.91
N LEU A 314 -10.93 2.80 9.11
CA LEU A 314 -10.79 4.24 9.32
C LEU A 314 -9.69 4.53 10.35
N ASN A 315 -8.98 5.63 10.16
CA ASN A 315 -8.09 6.17 11.19
C ASN A 315 -8.89 6.91 12.30
N CYS A 316 -8.30 7.08 13.49
CA CYS A 316 -8.95 7.68 14.65
C CYS A 316 -9.52 9.09 14.40
N VAL A 317 -8.85 9.90 13.57
CA VAL A 317 -9.31 11.26 13.25
C VAL A 317 -10.51 11.21 12.31
N ALA A 318 -10.46 10.38 11.26
CA ALA A 318 -11.55 10.18 10.32
C ALA A 318 -12.81 9.62 11.01
N GLU A 319 -12.66 8.66 11.92
CA GLU A 319 -13.79 8.13 12.70
C GLU A 319 -14.42 9.21 13.60
N ALA A 320 -13.58 9.97 14.32
CA ALA A 320 -14.04 11.06 15.19
C ALA A 320 -14.70 12.21 14.41
N PHE A 321 -14.18 12.51 13.22
CA PHE A 321 -14.75 13.50 12.30
C PHE A 321 -16.10 13.03 11.75
N ALA A 322 -16.14 11.81 11.21
CA ALA A 322 -17.36 11.25 10.64
C ALA A 322 -18.49 11.19 11.67
N ARG A 323 -18.18 10.83 12.92
CA ARG A 323 -19.17 10.79 14.00
C ARG A 323 -19.77 12.16 14.29
N ARG A 324 -18.95 13.22 14.25
CA ARG A 324 -19.41 14.61 14.42
C ARG A 324 -20.24 15.08 13.24
N ALA A 325 -19.93 14.68 12.01
CA ALA A 325 -20.77 15.02 10.85
C ALA A 325 -22.23 14.51 10.97
N PHE A 326 -22.48 13.50 11.82
CA PHE A 326 -23.82 12.99 12.14
C PHE A 326 -24.40 13.53 13.45
N THR A 327 -23.60 14.01 14.40
CA THR A 327 -24.04 14.32 15.77
C THR A 327 -23.90 15.79 16.14
N ASP A 328 -23.04 16.54 15.46
CA ASP A 328 -22.80 17.94 15.75
C ASP A 328 -23.96 18.79 15.23
N PRO A 329 -24.63 19.60 16.07
CA PRO A 329 -25.69 20.51 15.64
C PRO A 329 -25.26 21.47 14.52
N ALA A 330 -23.96 21.84 14.46
CA ALA A 330 -23.43 22.71 13.43
C ALA A 330 -23.40 22.05 12.04
N ALA A 331 -23.50 20.71 11.95
CA ALA A 331 -23.53 19.98 10.68
C ALA A 331 -24.71 20.39 9.79
N GLY A 332 -25.90 20.58 10.37
CA GLY A 332 -27.08 21.06 9.63
C GLY A 332 -26.86 22.45 9.05
N LYS A 333 -26.44 23.40 9.89
CA LYS A 333 -26.13 24.78 9.46
C LYS A 333 -25.10 24.81 8.34
N ARG A 334 -24.05 23.98 8.44
CA ARG A 334 -23.01 23.88 7.41
C ARG A 334 -23.55 23.34 6.09
N ARG A 335 -24.48 22.37 6.12
CA ARG A 335 -25.13 21.87 4.91
C ARG A 335 -25.90 22.97 4.20
N ASP A 336 -26.69 23.74 4.94
CA ASP A 336 -27.51 24.83 4.40
C ASP A 336 -26.65 25.97 3.84
N GLU A 337 -25.56 26.32 4.52
CA GLU A 337 -24.59 27.31 4.04
C GLU A 337 -23.94 26.86 2.72
N THR A 338 -23.46 25.61 2.67
CA THR A 338 -22.85 25.03 1.48
C THR A 338 -23.81 25.03 0.30
N ARG A 339 -25.04 24.53 0.49
CA ARG A 339 -26.05 24.45 -0.57
C ARG A 339 -26.44 25.83 -1.08
N ARG A 340 -26.61 26.82 -0.20
CA ARG A 340 -26.89 28.21 -0.60
C ARG A 340 -25.78 28.80 -1.45
N LEU A 341 -24.51 28.64 -1.03
CA LEU A 341 -23.37 29.14 -1.79
C LEU A 341 -23.27 28.46 -3.15
N ILE A 342 -23.34 27.12 -3.19
CA ILE A 342 -23.23 26.37 -4.45
C ILE A 342 -24.39 26.74 -5.38
N ARG A 343 -25.63 26.86 -4.90
CA ARG A 343 -26.77 27.26 -5.72
C ARG A 343 -26.57 28.64 -6.35
N SER A 344 -26.16 29.63 -5.56
CA SER A 344 -25.97 31.00 -6.07
C SER A 344 -24.81 31.08 -7.05
N GLU A 345 -23.66 30.52 -6.68
CA GLU A 345 -22.45 30.57 -7.50
C GLU A 345 -22.53 29.68 -8.73
N ARG A 346 -23.34 28.60 -8.68
CA ARG A 346 -23.56 27.74 -9.83
C ARG A 346 -24.29 28.48 -10.96
N ALA A 347 -25.36 29.20 -10.63
CA ALA A 347 -26.08 29.97 -11.64
C ALA A 347 -25.22 31.12 -12.20
N ARG A 348 -24.56 31.87 -11.31
CA ARG A 348 -23.74 33.04 -11.66
C ARG A 348 -22.54 32.66 -12.55
N THR A 349 -21.78 31.65 -12.14
CA THR A 349 -20.57 31.22 -12.84
C THR A 349 -20.91 30.55 -14.16
N ALA A 350 -21.99 29.75 -14.24
CA ALA A 350 -22.45 29.19 -15.51
C ALA A 350 -22.78 30.27 -16.54
N ALA A 351 -23.53 31.31 -16.14
CA ALA A 351 -23.85 32.43 -17.02
C ALA A 351 -22.60 33.19 -17.50
N ALA A 352 -21.64 33.40 -16.60
CA ALA A 352 -20.40 34.10 -16.93
C ALA A 352 -19.47 33.29 -17.85
N LEU A 353 -19.39 31.97 -17.65
CA LEU A 353 -18.64 31.07 -18.53
C LEU A 353 -19.32 30.92 -19.90
N ALA A 354 -20.65 30.82 -19.95
CA ALA A 354 -21.42 30.73 -21.19
C ALA A 354 -21.37 32.01 -22.04
N ALA A 355 -21.06 33.16 -21.41
CA ALA A 355 -20.82 34.41 -22.12
C ALA A 355 -19.49 34.42 -22.92
N LEU A 356 -18.62 33.41 -22.74
CA LEU A 356 -17.40 33.23 -23.53
C LEU A 356 -17.73 32.41 -24.79
N PRO A 357 -17.73 32.99 -26.02
CA PRO A 357 -18.25 32.38 -27.25
C PRO A 357 -17.64 31.05 -27.66
N CYS A 358 -16.44 30.72 -27.17
CA CYS A 358 -15.74 29.49 -27.46
C CYS A 358 -16.00 28.37 -26.43
N LEU A 359 -16.84 28.62 -25.41
CA LEU A 359 -17.18 27.67 -24.37
C LEU A 359 -18.66 27.30 -24.43
N ASP A 360 -18.93 26.00 -24.34
CA ASP A 360 -20.26 25.44 -24.22
C ASP A 360 -20.36 24.73 -22.86
N VAL A 361 -21.00 25.43 -21.91
CA VAL A 361 -21.11 25.05 -20.50
C VAL A 361 -22.35 24.18 -20.31
N ARG A 362 -22.15 22.97 -19.79
CA ARG A 362 -23.24 22.04 -19.52
C ARG A 362 -23.92 22.36 -18.19
N GLU A 363 -25.22 22.13 -18.15
CA GLU A 363 -25.99 22.16 -16.90
C GLU A 363 -25.43 21.14 -15.90
N SER A 364 -25.50 21.49 -14.61
CA SER A 364 -25.02 20.65 -13.53
C SER A 364 -25.88 20.81 -12.28
N ALA A 365 -26.11 19.71 -11.57
CA ALA A 365 -26.80 19.66 -10.29
C ALA A 365 -25.84 19.79 -9.09
N VAL A 366 -24.53 19.94 -9.32
CA VAL A 366 -23.49 19.81 -8.29
C VAL A 366 -22.45 20.93 -8.35
N ASN A 367 -21.40 20.85 -7.53
CA ASN A 367 -20.36 21.88 -7.37
C ASN A 367 -19.28 21.87 -8.48
N PHE A 368 -19.63 21.55 -9.72
CA PHE A 368 -18.74 21.62 -10.87
C PHE A 368 -19.51 21.64 -12.18
N TYR A 369 -18.87 22.02 -13.28
CA TYR A 369 -19.41 21.98 -14.63
C TYR A 369 -18.60 21.06 -15.52
N LEU A 370 -19.26 20.46 -16.51
CA LEU A 370 -18.61 19.98 -17.71
C LEU A 370 -18.67 21.09 -18.78
N VAL A 371 -17.54 21.39 -19.40
CA VAL A 371 -17.41 22.47 -20.39
C VAL A 371 -16.74 21.94 -21.64
N ARG A 372 -17.36 22.18 -22.80
CA ARG A 372 -16.77 21.89 -24.12
C ARG A 372 -16.14 23.15 -24.68
N VAL A 373 -14.92 23.03 -25.19
CA VAL A 373 -14.25 24.08 -25.97
C VAL A 373 -14.58 23.86 -27.45
N LEU A 374 -15.19 24.86 -28.09
CA LEU A 374 -15.71 24.76 -29.46
C LEU A 374 -14.61 25.00 -30.52
N PRO A 375 -14.49 24.15 -31.55
CA PRO A 375 -13.59 24.39 -32.68
C PRO A 375 -14.08 25.61 -33.49
N GLY A 376 -13.29 26.68 -33.56
CA GLY A 376 -13.59 27.85 -34.40
C GLY A 376 -14.27 29.04 -33.71
N GLY A 377 -14.30 29.11 -32.37
CA GLY A 377 -14.90 30.23 -31.62
C GLY A 377 -14.23 31.62 -31.77
N LEU A 378 -13.27 31.77 -32.68
CA LEU A 378 -12.73 33.07 -33.11
C LEU A 378 -13.24 33.36 -34.52
N ALA A 379 -14.44 33.95 -34.61
CA ALA A 379 -14.92 34.53 -35.86
C ALA A 379 -15.23 36.02 -35.69
N ALA A 380 -14.43 36.82 -36.42
CA ALA A 380 -14.82 37.96 -37.24
C ALA A 380 -14.44 39.40 -36.85
N ASN A 381 -14.01 39.76 -35.63
CA ASN A 381 -13.75 41.19 -35.32
C ASN A 381 -12.45 41.55 -34.57
N LEU A 382 -11.45 40.67 -34.47
CA LEU A 382 -10.20 40.99 -33.76
C LEU A 382 -8.98 40.63 -34.63
N THR A 383 -8.35 41.64 -35.21
CA THR A 383 -7.26 41.56 -36.19
C THR A 383 -5.87 41.27 -35.60
N SER A 384 -5.75 40.81 -34.35
CA SER A 384 -4.46 40.66 -33.67
C SER A 384 -4.18 39.32 -32.98
N ILE A 385 -5.04 38.29 -33.14
CA ILE A 385 -4.76 36.95 -32.59
C ILE A 385 -4.30 36.03 -33.72
N GLN A 386 -3.15 35.36 -33.54
CA GLN A 386 -2.66 34.37 -34.51
C GLN A 386 -3.71 33.24 -34.68
N PRO A 387 -4.09 32.90 -35.92
CA PRO A 387 -5.03 31.81 -36.18
C PRO A 387 -4.38 30.47 -35.82
N GLY A 388 -4.80 29.89 -34.68
CA GLY A 388 -4.29 28.60 -34.19
C GLY A 388 -5.00 28.14 -32.91
N ILE A 389 -6.19 27.56 -33.09
CA ILE A 389 -6.94 26.63 -32.21
C ILE A 389 -6.40 26.50 -30.76
N ILE A 390 -6.98 27.21 -29.78
CA ILE A 390 -6.80 26.86 -28.36
C ILE A 390 -7.64 25.59 -28.10
N SER A 391 -6.99 24.43 -28.00
CA SER A 391 -7.63 23.20 -27.53
C SER A 391 -7.98 23.31 -26.04
N ALA A 392 -8.88 22.46 -25.53
CA ALA A 392 -9.19 22.45 -24.11
C ALA A 392 -7.95 22.12 -23.25
N GLU A 393 -7.03 21.32 -23.79
CA GLU A 393 -5.72 21.08 -23.17
C GLU A 393 -4.87 22.35 -23.11
N ALA A 394 -4.77 23.10 -24.21
CA ALA A 394 -4.02 24.35 -24.27
C ALA A 394 -4.62 25.41 -23.33
N LEU A 395 -5.95 25.48 -23.21
CA LEU A 395 -6.61 26.35 -22.24
C LEU A 395 -6.27 25.95 -20.81
N ALA A 396 -6.30 24.66 -20.49
CA ALA A 396 -5.91 24.16 -19.17
C ALA A 396 -4.42 24.43 -18.86
N ASP A 397 -3.53 24.30 -19.84
CA ASP A 397 -2.11 24.63 -19.69
C ASP A 397 -1.90 26.13 -19.44
N ALA A 398 -2.57 27.00 -20.21
CA ALA A 398 -2.50 28.45 -20.05
C ALA A 398 -3.10 28.94 -18.73
N MET A 399 -4.14 28.28 -18.21
CA MET A 399 -4.68 28.56 -16.88
C MET A 399 -3.72 28.09 -15.78
N ALA A 400 -3.04 26.95 -15.98
CA ALA A 400 -2.08 26.41 -15.03
C ALA A 400 -0.85 27.33 -14.85
N THR A 401 -0.37 28.01 -15.90
CA THR A 401 0.71 29.00 -15.76
C THR A 401 0.32 30.22 -14.93
N ARG A 402 -1.00 30.46 -14.74
CA ARG A 402 -1.55 31.49 -13.85
C ARG A 402 -1.91 30.96 -12.46
N GLY A 403 -1.51 29.73 -12.16
CA GLY A 403 -1.78 29.07 -10.88
C GLY A 403 -3.22 28.57 -10.74
N ILE A 404 -3.98 28.45 -11.83
CA ILE A 404 -5.37 28.00 -11.82
C ILE A 404 -5.50 26.61 -12.45
N GLY A 405 -5.91 25.63 -11.65
CA GLY A 405 -6.07 24.25 -12.10
C GLY A 405 -7.45 23.96 -12.69
N LEU A 406 -7.49 23.36 -13.89
CA LEU A 406 -8.71 22.84 -14.51
C LEU A 406 -8.57 21.33 -14.77
N ARG A 407 -9.68 20.59 -14.70
CA ARG A 407 -9.66 19.14 -14.95
C ARG A 407 -9.80 18.87 -16.45
N ARG A 408 -8.78 18.26 -17.06
CA ARG A 408 -8.83 17.71 -18.42
C ARG A 408 -9.70 16.45 -18.45
N CYS A 409 -10.66 16.38 -19.38
CA CYS A 409 -11.61 15.26 -19.44
C CYS A 409 -11.31 14.22 -20.52
N ALA A 410 -10.22 14.36 -21.29
CA ALA A 410 -9.81 13.39 -22.32
C ALA A 410 -9.56 11.96 -21.78
N SER A 411 -9.36 11.81 -20.48
CA SER A 411 -9.17 10.52 -19.81
C SER A 411 -10.49 9.78 -19.51
N PHE A 412 -11.64 10.46 -19.63
CA PHE A 412 -12.94 9.84 -19.45
C PHE A 412 -13.35 9.15 -20.76
N PRO A 413 -13.81 7.89 -20.73
CA PRO A 413 -14.35 7.24 -21.92
C PRO A 413 -15.41 8.10 -22.60
N ASP A 414 -15.41 8.15 -23.93
CA ASP A 414 -16.30 8.94 -24.79
C ASP A 414 -16.19 10.47 -24.70
N LEU A 415 -15.28 11.00 -23.85
CA LEU A 415 -14.91 12.42 -23.86
C LEU A 415 -13.57 12.63 -24.55
N GLY A 416 -13.59 13.37 -25.67
CA GLY A 416 -12.38 13.78 -26.37
C GLY A 416 -11.62 14.95 -25.71
N PRO A 417 -10.51 15.41 -26.33
CA PRO A 417 -9.67 16.49 -25.80
C PRO A 417 -10.31 17.89 -25.81
N ALA A 418 -11.57 17.99 -26.25
CA ALA A 418 -12.34 19.22 -26.26
C ALA A 418 -13.02 19.53 -24.91
N TRP A 419 -12.93 18.64 -23.92
CA TRP A 419 -13.72 18.74 -22.69
C TRP A 419 -12.86 19.06 -21.45
N LEU A 420 -13.39 19.96 -20.63
CA LEU A 420 -12.88 20.33 -19.31
C LEU A 420 -13.95 20.14 -18.25
N ARG A 421 -13.53 19.92 -17.00
CA ARG A 421 -14.37 20.05 -15.82
C ARG A 421 -13.82 21.15 -14.92
N ILE A 422 -14.71 21.99 -14.40
CA ILE A 422 -14.36 23.16 -13.60
C ILE A 422 -15.19 23.13 -12.32
N ALA A 423 -14.55 23.12 -11.16
CA ALA A 423 -15.25 23.20 -9.88
C ALA A 423 -15.87 24.58 -9.65
N VAL A 424 -17.03 24.61 -9.00
CA VAL A 424 -17.65 25.83 -8.46
C VAL A 424 -16.90 26.20 -7.17
N ARG A 425 -16.39 27.42 -7.12
CA ARG A 425 -15.54 27.94 -6.04
C ARG A 425 -16.23 29.06 -5.26
N ARG A 426 -15.50 29.78 -4.38
CA ARG A 426 -16.02 31.00 -3.75
C ARG A 426 -16.20 32.12 -4.79
N PRO A 427 -16.99 33.17 -4.52
CA PRO A 427 -17.27 34.22 -5.49
C PRO A 427 -16.01 34.89 -6.07
N ASP A 428 -15.06 35.23 -5.20
CA ASP A 428 -13.76 35.81 -5.57
C ASP A 428 -12.90 34.85 -6.40
N GLU A 429 -12.91 33.56 -6.06
CA GLU A 429 -12.20 32.52 -6.79
C GLU A 429 -12.82 32.28 -8.17
N ASN A 430 -14.15 32.23 -8.28
CA ASN A 430 -14.87 32.11 -9.55
C ASN A 430 -14.57 33.30 -10.47
N ASP A 431 -14.56 34.52 -9.93
CA ASP A 431 -14.25 35.73 -10.69
C ASP A 431 -12.83 35.69 -11.25
N ARG A 432 -11.86 35.22 -10.46
CA ARG A 432 -10.47 35.00 -10.91
C ARG A 432 -10.39 33.98 -12.05
N ILE A 433 -11.16 32.87 -11.97
CA ILE A 433 -11.20 31.85 -13.03
C ILE A 433 -11.76 32.44 -14.32
N ILE A 434 -12.90 33.13 -14.24
CA ILE A 434 -13.58 33.73 -15.40
C ILE A 434 -12.71 34.82 -16.03
N GLN A 435 -12.10 35.69 -15.22
CA GLN A 435 -11.22 36.74 -15.69
C GLN A 435 -9.98 36.17 -16.41
N ALA A 436 -9.31 35.18 -15.81
CA ALA A 436 -8.15 34.54 -16.44
C ALA A 436 -8.51 33.88 -17.77
N MET A 437 -9.66 33.18 -17.84
CA MET A 437 -10.17 32.62 -19.10
C MET A 437 -10.43 33.71 -20.13
N ARG A 438 -11.09 34.81 -19.75
CA ARG A 438 -11.37 35.94 -20.64
C ARG A 438 -10.08 36.53 -21.21
N GLU A 439 -9.08 36.78 -20.38
CA GLU A 439 -7.79 37.33 -20.82
C GLU A 439 -7.06 36.39 -21.78
N ILE A 440 -7.05 35.08 -21.50
CA ILE A 440 -6.43 34.07 -22.38
C ILE A 440 -7.17 33.99 -23.73
N LEU A 441 -8.50 34.02 -23.72
CA LEU A 441 -9.32 33.79 -24.91
C LEU A 441 -9.42 35.04 -25.82
N TYR A 442 -9.38 36.24 -25.25
CA TYR A 442 -9.50 37.50 -26.02
C TYR A 442 -8.20 38.29 -26.17
N GLY A 443 -7.08 37.84 -25.59
CA GLY A 443 -5.78 38.51 -25.75
C GLY A 443 -5.72 39.93 -25.16
N LEU A 444 -6.58 40.23 -24.17
CA LEU A 444 -6.56 41.53 -23.49
C LEU A 444 -5.28 41.62 -22.64
N ALA A 445 -4.36 42.50 -23.04
CA ALA A 445 -3.15 42.80 -22.28
C ALA A 445 -3.53 43.40 -20.92
N THR A 446 -2.83 42.96 -19.88
CA THR A 446 -2.83 43.61 -18.56
C THR A 446 -2.35 45.05 -18.72
N SER A 447 -3.26 46.03 -18.63
CA SER A 447 -2.85 47.40 -18.37
C SER A 447 -2.30 47.46 -16.95
N ASP A 448 -0.98 47.57 -16.82
CA ASP A 448 -0.32 48.00 -15.59
C ASP A 448 -0.88 49.37 -15.17
N SER A 449 -1.60 49.43 -14.05
CA SER A 449 -1.55 50.54 -13.07
C SER A 449 -2.61 50.37 -11.97
N ALA A 450 -2.18 49.85 -10.82
CA ALA A 450 -2.57 50.38 -9.51
C ALA A 450 -1.45 50.05 -8.52
N SER A 451 -0.61 51.05 -8.29
CA SER A 451 0.45 51.08 -7.29
C SER A 451 0.00 50.50 -5.95
N ALA A 452 0.78 49.58 -5.40
CA ALA A 452 0.76 49.31 -3.98
C ALA A 452 1.07 50.63 -3.22
N PRO A 453 0.25 51.07 -2.26
CA PRO A 453 0.60 52.23 -1.47
C PRO A 453 1.72 51.84 -0.50
N THR A 454 2.87 52.47 -0.70
CA THR A 454 4.02 52.48 0.20
C THR A 454 3.57 52.98 1.57
N ARG A 455 3.80 52.19 2.62
CA ARG A 455 3.70 52.64 4.01
C ARG A 455 4.82 53.65 4.29
N THR A 456 4.46 54.90 4.54
CA THR A 456 5.28 55.86 5.28
C THR A 456 4.69 56.04 6.69
N THR A 457 5.58 56.00 7.66
CA THR A 457 5.39 56.17 9.11
C THR A 457 5.19 57.63 9.52
N ASN A 458 4.62 57.84 10.72
CA ASN A 458 4.47 59.07 11.54
C ASN A 458 3.26 59.96 11.15
N GLU A 459 2.40 60.52 12.01
CA GLU A 459 2.31 60.90 13.45
C GLU A 459 0.80 60.79 13.86
N ALA A 460 0.39 60.27 15.03
CA ALA A 460 0.23 60.90 16.35
C ALA A 460 -0.66 62.19 16.41
N GLU A 461 -1.76 62.07 17.20
CA GLU A 461 -2.53 63.16 17.88
C GLU A 461 -3.35 64.13 16.98
N SER A 462 -4.54 64.65 17.30
CA SER A 462 -5.31 64.87 18.53
C SER A 462 -6.75 65.32 18.17
N ASP A 463 -7.64 65.21 19.17
CA ASP A 463 -8.80 66.07 19.48
C ASP A 463 -10.15 66.02 18.72
N ASN A 464 -11.14 65.69 19.57
CA ASN A 464 -12.60 65.91 19.60
C ASN A 464 -13.03 67.40 19.39
N PRO A 465 -14.31 67.85 19.49
CA PRO A 465 -15.63 67.16 19.61
C PRO A 465 -16.79 67.82 18.79
N GLY A 466 -18.05 67.36 18.98
CA GLY A 466 -19.29 68.15 18.81
C GLY A 466 -20.27 67.63 17.75
N GLU A 467 -21.41 67.02 18.12
CA GLU A 467 -22.76 67.64 18.25
C GLU A 467 -23.39 68.02 16.89
N ALA A 468 -24.67 67.83 16.54
CA ALA A 468 -25.92 67.26 17.06
C ALA A 468 -26.87 67.18 15.81
N GLU A 469 -27.90 66.35 15.70
CA GLU A 469 -29.34 66.64 15.95
C GLU A 469 -30.13 65.58 15.14
N THR A 470 -30.88 64.66 15.78
CA THR A 470 -32.33 64.65 16.08
C THR A 470 -33.30 64.57 14.90
N GLU A 471 -34.12 63.49 14.88
CA GLU A 471 -35.61 63.50 14.81
C GLU A 471 -36.09 62.01 14.86
N SER A 472 -36.70 61.55 15.98
CA SER A 472 -38.15 61.47 16.29
C SER A 472 -38.88 60.28 15.60
N GLY A 473 -39.67 59.42 16.25
CA GLY A 473 -40.13 59.35 17.64
C GLY A 473 -40.90 58.04 17.95
N ALA A 474 -41.13 57.83 19.26
CA ALA A 474 -42.21 57.14 20.03
C ALA A 474 -42.88 55.85 19.50
N GLY A 475 -43.27 54.83 20.29
CA GLY A 475 -43.45 54.51 21.71
C GLY A 475 -43.99 53.05 21.73
N ASP A 476 -43.82 52.16 22.72
CA ASP A 476 -44.38 52.20 24.07
C ASP A 476 -43.80 51.03 24.92
N ILE A 477 -43.73 51.25 26.23
CA ILE A 477 -43.53 50.27 27.32
C ILE A 477 -44.85 50.27 28.15
N PRO A 478 -45.21 49.29 29.02
CA PRO A 478 -44.61 49.16 30.37
C PRO A 478 -44.65 47.74 31.06
N PHE A 479 -43.69 47.51 31.99
CA PHE A 479 -43.77 46.93 33.38
C PHE A 479 -44.53 45.56 33.63
N ASP A 480 -44.25 44.64 34.58
CA ASP A 480 -43.65 44.72 35.92
C ASP A 480 -43.41 43.35 36.65
N HIS A 481 -42.47 43.36 37.62
CA HIS A 481 -42.38 42.74 38.97
C HIS A 481 -42.69 41.26 39.42
N LEU A 482 -41.74 40.75 40.25
CA LEU A 482 -41.84 40.08 41.59
C LEU A 482 -41.90 38.53 41.82
N CYS A 483 -40.81 38.03 42.43
CA CYS A 483 -40.58 37.02 43.50
C CYS A 483 -41.62 35.94 43.90
N THR A 484 -41.15 34.68 44.13
CA THR A 484 -41.08 34.01 45.46
C THR A 484 -40.41 32.61 45.44
N ASN A 485 -40.07 32.13 46.65
CA ASN A 485 -39.08 31.12 47.08
C ASN A 485 -39.49 29.63 46.97
N GLY A 486 -38.47 28.73 47.03
CA GLY A 486 -38.61 27.34 47.48
C GLY A 486 -37.27 26.56 47.47
N GLN A 487 -36.62 26.48 48.63
CA GLN A 487 -35.26 25.97 48.92
C GLN A 487 -35.14 24.42 48.90
N ILE A 488 -33.94 23.88 48.60
CA ILE A 488 -33.21 22.85 49.42
C ILE A 488 -31.68 23.08 49.28
N ALA A 489 -30.95 22.79 50.38
CA ALA A 489 -29.65 23.30 50.86
C ALA A 489 -28.32 22.73 50.26
N PRO A 490 -27.14 23.33 50.60
CA PRO A 490 -25.86 23.21 49.86
C PRO A 490 -24.68 22.56 50.63
N ALA A 491 -23.59 22.26 49.92
CA ALA A 491 -22.22 22.08 50.46
C ALA A 491 -21.16 22.27 49.32
N PRO A 492 -19.87 22.52 49.59
CA PRO A 492 -19.27 23.84 49.75
C PRO A 492 -18.21 24.20 48.67
N ALA A 493 -17.83 25.48 48.63
CA ALA A 493 -17.00 26.17 47.64
C ALA A 493 -15.52 25.73 47.57
N PRO A 494 -14.81 26.13 46.49
CA PRO A 494 -13.82 27.18 46.71
C PRO A 494 -13.81 28.30 45.64
N LEU A 495 -13.92 29.52 46.17
CA LEU A 495 -13.19 30.78 45.92
C LEU A 495 -12.94 31.36 44.50
N PRO A 496 -12.91 32.72 44.40
CA PRO A 496 -13.14 33.49 43.19
C PRO A 496 -11.86 33.79 42.40
N PRO A 497 -11.97 34.26 41.14
CA PRO A 497 -10.82 34.69 40.35
C PRO A 497 -10.18 35.90 41.01
N SER A 498 -8.92 35.74 41.45
CA SER A 498 -8.12 36.87 41.91
C SER A 498 -7.86 37.79 40.73
N SER A 499 -8.35 39.02 40.86
CA SER A 499 -7.94 40.19 40.11
C SER A 499 -6.42 40.29 40.01
N ARG A 500 -5.95 40.36 38.77
CA ARG A 500 -4.90 41.30 38.37
C ARG A 500 -5.12 41.58 36.88
N ALA A 501 -5.74 42.73 36.64
CA ALA A 501 -5.37 43.55 35.50
C ALA A 501 -3.84 43.59 35.47
N CYS A 502 -3.26 43.13 34.36
CA CYS A 502 -1.89 43.47 34.04
C CYS A 502 -1.98 44.37 32.83
N ASP A 503 -1.58 45.61 33.09
CA ASP A 503 -1.44 46.68 32.16
C ASP A 503 -0.75 46.25 30.87
N SER A 504 -1.16 46.91 29.80
CA SER A 504 -0.45 47.06 28.55
C SER A 504 1.00 47.52 28.80
N ALA A 505 1.89 46.56 29.05
CA ALA A 505 3.31 46.70 28.80
C ALA A 505 3.61 45.91 27.53
N SER A 506 3.60 46.63 26.43
CA SER A 506 4.14 46.26 25.13
C SER A 506 5.58 45.76 25.27
N TYR A 507 5.75 44.45 25.44
CA TYR A 507 6.99 43.80 25.01
C TYR A 507 6.95 43.71 23.49
N ALA A 508 7.42 44.78 22.85
CA ALA A 508 7.95 44.72 21.51
C ALA A 508 9.14 43.75 21.53
N ILE A 509 8.93 42.53 21.05
CA ILE A 509 10.03 41.74 20.52
C ILE A 509 10.28 42.30 19.13
N ASP A 510 11.30 43.16 19.03
CA ASP A 510 11.94 43.50 17.76
C ASP A 510 12.39 42.20 17.08
N ILE A 511 11.64 41.77 16.09
CA ILE A 511 12.12 40.82 15.08
C ILE A 511 12.61 41.69 13.92
N PRO A 512 13.94 41.75 13.65
CA PRO A 512 14.45 42.55 12.56
C PRO A 512 13.76 42.16 11.25
N GLN A 513 13.25 43.18 10.54
CA GLN A 513 12.88 43.07 9.13
C GLN A 513 14.14 42.77 8.29
N ALA A 514 14.52 41.50 8.23
CA ALA A 514 15.49 40.97 7.29
C ALA A 514 14.85 39.77 6.57
N THR A 515 14.42 40.02 5.32
CA THR A 515 14.32 39.03 4.22
C THR A 515 13.85 37.61 4.58
N TRP A 516 12.52 37.42 4.70
CA TRP A 516 11.90 36.08 4.78
C TRP A 516 11.47 35.50 3.42
N ALA A 517 11.90 36.11 2.33
CA ALA A 517 11.72 35.64 0.96
C ALA A 517 13.09 35.26 0.36
N GLN A 518 13.72 34.17 0.83
CA GLN A 518 14.79 33.43 0.11
C GLN A 518 15.36 32.17 0.80
N SER A 519 14.90 31.75 1.99
CA SER A 519 15.74 30.87 2.85
C SER A 519 15.10 29.57 3.36
N PHE A 520 14.29 28.86 2.55
CA PHE A 520 13.85 27.48 2.86
C PHE A 520 14.20 26.44 1.78
N ILE A 521 15.22 26.74 0.99
CA ILE A 521 16.22 25.75 0.59
C ILE A 521 17.50 26.29 1.23
N PRO A 522 18.32 25.49 1.93
CA PRO A 522 19.62 25.97 2.37
C PRO A 522 20.30 26.67 1.20
N TYR A 523 20.74 27.92 1.39
CA TYR A 523 21.50 28.70 0.40
C TYR A 523 22.76 27.92 -0.08
N HIS A 524 23.14 26.87 0.65
CA HIS A 524 24.14 25.89 0.27
C HIS A 524 23.77 25.03 -0.94
N LEU A 525 22.51 24.69 -1.25
CA LEU A 525 22.23 23.83 -2.43
C LEU A 525 22.30 24.55 -3.78
N ARG A 526 22.28 25.90 -3.80
CA ARG A 526 22.54 26.68 -5.03
C ARG A 526 24.01 27.09 -5.20
N SER A 527 24.81 27.01 -4.14
CA SER A 527 26.22 27.42 -4.13
C SER A 527 27.22 26.27 -3.93
N PHE A 528 26.76 25.10 -3.45
CA PHE A 528 27.50 23.84 -3.59
C PHE A 528 27.20 23.24 -4.96
N ARG A 529 27.94 23.70 -5.97
CA ARG A 529 28.42 22.75 -6.96
C ARG A 529 29.63 22.08 -6.29
N PRO A 530 29.59 20.78 -5.92
CA PRO A 530 30.81 20.10 -5.55
C PRO A 530 31.78 20.32 -6.72
N SER A 531 33.03 20.71 -6.43
CA SER A 531 34.03 20.88 -7.48
C SER A 531 34.13 19.55 -8.21
N ARG A 532 33.52 19.45 -9.40
CA ARG A 532 33.78 18.38 -10.36
C ARG A 532 35.26 18.51 -10.70
N THR A 533 36.16 17.84 -9.94
CA THR A 533 37.58 17.54 -10.24
C THR A 533 38.51 17.31 -9.03
N GLN A 534 38.04 17.19 -7.78
CA GLN A 534 38.94 16.70 -6.72
C GLN A 534 38.82 15.17 -6.60
N PRO A 535 39.82 14.37 -7.02
CA PRO A 535 39.83 12.95 -6.72
C PRO A 535 39.83 12.79 -5.20
N TYR A 536 38.78 12.13 -4.68
CA TYR A 536 38.76 11.75 -3.27
C TYR A 536 39.91 10.77 -3.04
N HIS A 537 40.93 11.20 -2.31
CA HIS A 537 42.02 10.34 -1.89
C HIS A 537 41.59 9.62 -0.61
N SER A 538 41.51 8.29 -0.66
CA SER A 538 41.40 7.46 0.54
C SER A 538 42.48 7.91 1.54
N PRO A 539 42.20 7.95 2.86
CA PRO A 539 43.23 8.23 3.83
C PRO A 539 44.44 7.31 3.59
N PRO A 540 45.67 7.83 3.67
CA PRO A 540 46.86 7.03 3.39
C PRO A 540 46.85 5.79 4.28
N ASN A 541 46.95 4.60 3.66
CA ASN A 541 46.94 3.25 4.25
C ASN A 541 45.58 2.52 4.38
N ARG A 542 44.50 2.92 3.69
CA ARG A 542 43.26 2.10 3.61
C ARG A 542 42.93 1.70 2.16
N PRO A 543 42.42 0.48 1.91
CA PRO A 543 42.00 0.08 0.57
C PRO A 543 40.83 0.94 0.10
N PRO A 544 40.64 1.11 -1.22
CA PRO A 544 39.41 1.67 -1.76
C PRO A 544 38.17 0.95 -1.24
N ALA A 545 37.09 1.70 -1.02
CA ALA A 545 35.82 1.17 -0.53
C ALA A 545 34.64 1.74 -1.34
N LEU A 546 33.70 0.86 -1.69
CA LEU A 546 32.43 1.21 -2.32
C LEU A 546 31.29 0.79 -1.40
N MET A 547 30.36 1.69 -1.08
CA MET A 547 29.20 1.36 -0.26
C MET A 547 27.90 1.49 -1.05
N ILE A 548 27.06 0.47 -0.98
CA ILE A 548 25.74 0.42 -1.59
C ILE A 548 24.69 0.67 -0.51
N GLN A 549 23.99 1.80 -0.61
CA GLN A 549 22.85 2.14 0.23
C GLN A 549 21.57 2.12 -0.59
N GLY A 550 20.40 2.24 0.03
CA GLY A 550 19.13 2.15 -0.68
C GLY A 550 18.10 3.13 -0.12
N CYS A 551 17.22 3.64 -0.99
CA CYS A 551 16.15 4.56 -0.61
C CYS A 551 15.12 3.92 0.35
N SER A 552 15.05 2.58 0.38
CA SER A 552 14.17 1.81 1.25
C SER A 552 14.72 0.39 1.50
N SER A 553 14.13 -0.32 2.47
CA SER A 553 14.21 -1.78 2.54
C SER A 553 13.64 -2.41 1.26
N GLY A 554 14.27 -3.48 0.78
CA GLY A 554 13.93 -4.13 -0.50
C GLY A 554 14.26 -3.34 -1.79
N ALA A 555 14.99 -2.21 -1.72
CA ALA A 555 15.42 -1.48 -2.93
C ALA A 555 16.40 -2.27 -3.83
N GLY A 556 16.94 -3.37 -3.30
CA GLY A 556 17.87 -4.27 -3.99
C GLY A 556 19.34 -4.07 -3.61
N LYS A 557 19.64 -3.45 -2.47
CA LYS A 557 21.01 -3.23 -1.96
C LYS A 557 21.84 -4.51 -2.01
N SER A 558 21.36 -5.59 -1.39
CA SER A 558 22.10 -6.85 -1.26
C SER A 558 22.40 -7.50 -2.62
N LEU A 559 21.46 -7.41 -3.58
CA LEU A 559 21.66 -7.84 -4.96
C LEU A 559 22.76 -7.02 -5.66
N ILE A 560 22.69 -5.70 -5.56
CA ILE A 560 23.66 -4.80 -6.18
C ILE A 560 25.05 -4.97 -5.54
N THR A 561 25.13 -5.10 -4.23
CA THR A 561 26.38 -5.42 -3.51
C THR A 561 26.98 -6.74 -4.01
N ALA A 562 26.19 -7.82 -4.07
CA ALA A 562 26.67 -9.11 -4.58
C ALA A 562 27.12 -9.03 -6.04
N ALA A 563 26.43 -8.24 -6.88
CA ALA A 563 26.83 -8.01 -8.27
C ALA A 563 28.19 -7.30 -8.35
N PHE A 564 28.40 -6.22 -7.58
CA PHE A 564 29.70 -5.53 -7.55
C PHE A 564 30.81 -6.43 -7.01
N CYS A 565 30.57 -7.20 -5.95
CA CYS A 565 31.50 -8.22 -5.46
C CYS A 565 31.95 -9.18 -6.58
N ARG A 566 30.98 -9.77 -7.31
CA ARG A 566 31.28 -10.68 -8.42
C ARG A 566 32.03 -9.98 -9.55
N ILE A 567 31.61 -8.78 -9.95
CA ILE A 567 32.23 -8.01 -11.03
C ILE A 567 33.70 -7.68 -10.70
N PHE A 568 34.01 -7.24 -9.48
CA PHE A 568 35.39 -6.92 -9.11
C PHE A 568 36.26 -8.17 -9.00
N ARG A 569 35.72 -9.26 -8.44
CA ARG A 569 36.39 -10.55 -8.39
C ARG A 569 36.71 -11.09 -9.78
N ASP A 570 35.76 -11.03 -10.71
CA ASP A 570 35.96 -11.49 -12.09
C ASP A 570 36.90 -10.58 -12.88
N LYS A 571 37.09 -9.33 -12.43
CA LYS A 571 38.14 -8.40 -12.90
C LYS A 571 39.51 -8.64 -12.24
N GLY A 572 39.62 -9.62 -11.34
CA GLY A 572 40.88 -10.01 -10.70
C GLY A 572 41.25 -9.20 -9.45
N TYR A 573 40.34 -8.39 -8.90
CA TYR A 573 40.56 -7.73 -7.62
C TYR A 573 40.33 -8.69 -6.45
N ASP A 574 41.19 -8.62 -5.45
CA ASP A 574 40.92 -9.21 -4.14
C ASP A 574 39.93 -8.33 -3.37
N VAL A 575 38.67 -8.79 -3.32
CA VAL A 575 37.52 -8.02 -2.85
C VAL A 575 36.81 -8.72 -1.71
N ALA A 576 36.49 -8.00 -0.65
CA ALA A 576 35.71 -8.52 0.47
C ALA A 576 34.40 -7.74 0.67
N PRO A 577 33.29 -8.45 0.99
CA PRO A 577 32.03 -7.81 1.33
C PRO A 577 31.99 -7.44 2.81
N TYR A 578 31.22 -6.41 3.15
CA TYR A 578 31.04 -6.02 4.55
C TYR A 578 29.68 -5.37 4.81
N LYS A 579 29.05 -5.72 5.94
CA LYS A 579 27.84 -5.07 6.43
C LYS A 579 27.91 -4.93 7.95
N ALA A 580 28.07 -3.69 8.42
CA ALA A 580 28.26 -3.35 9.83
C ALA A 580 27.20 -3.99 10.74
N GLN A 581 25.93 -3.92 10.31
CA GLN A 581 24.82 -4.56 10.99
C GLN A 581 23.85 -5.16 9.98
N ASN A 582 23.49 -6.42 10.18
CA ASN A 582 22.36 -7.05 9.50
C ASN A 582 21.23 -7.28 10.53
N MET A 583 19.98 -7.16 10.10
CA MET A 583 18.82 -7.60 10.85
C MET A 583 18.08 -8.67 10.04
N SER A 584 18.31 -9.95 10.36
CA SER A 584 17.68 -11.04 9.62
C SER A 584 17.46 -12.28 10.49
N LEU A 585 16.43 -13.06 10.14
CA LEU A 585 16.24 -14.41 10.69
C LEU A 585 17.18 -15.41 10.00
N ASN A 586 17.42 -15.23 8.70
CA ASN A 586 18.18 -16.14 7.84
C ASN A 586 19.69 -16.05 8.13
N SER A 587 20.28 -17.16 8.58
CA SER A 587 21.70 -17.22 8.94
C SER A 587 22.47 -18.24 8.12
N ALA A 588 23.78 -18.08 8.08
CA ALA A 588 24.74 -19.08 7.65
C ALA A 588 25.71 -19.38 8.80
N VAL A 589 26.40 -20.50 8.70
CA VAL A 589 27.44 -20.92 9.65
C VAL A 589 28.78 -20.96 8.92
N THR A 590 29.82 -20.38 9.54
CA THR A 590 31.21 -20.40 9.08
C THR A 590 31.84 -21.78 9.31
N MET A 591 33.07 -21.99 8.83
CA MET A 591 33.83 -23.22 9.11
C MET A 591 34.13 -23.39 10.60
N ASP A 592 34.32 -22.29 11.33
CA ASP A 592 34.62 -22.28 12.76
C ASP A 592 33.38 -22.42 13.66
N GLY A 593 32.21 -22.71 13.08
CA GLY A 593 30.96 -22.84 13.84
C GLY A 593 30.39 -21.51 14.33
N LEU A 594 30.74 -20.39 13.68
CA LEU A 594 30.23 -19.06 14.02
C LEU A 594 29.10 -18.63 13.06
N GLU A 595 28.20 -17.79 13.56
CA GLU A 595 26.98 -17.40 12.86
C GLU A 595 27.11 -16.06 12.13
N LEU A 596 26.54 -15.93 10.92
CA LEU A 596 26.43 -14.66 10.21
C LEU A 596 25.15 -14.58 9.37
N GLY A 597 24.78 -13.38 8.88
CA GLY A 597 23.66 -13.21 7.96
C GLY A 597 23.83 -13.96 6.63
N ARG A 598 22.75 -14.56 6.13
CA ARG A 598 22.77 -15.33 4.87
C ARG A 598 23.15 -14.47 3.65
N ALA A 599 22.70 -13.22 3.61
CA ALA A 599 23.04 -12.27 2.55
C ALA A 599 24.56 -12.05 2.45
N GLN A 600 25.26 -11.91 3.58
CA GLN A 600 26.72 -11.74 3.60
C GLN A 600 27.46 -13.03 3.22
N ALA A 601 26.92 -14.21 3.57
CA ALA A 601 27.46 -15.46 3.07
C ALA A 601 27.35 -15.60 1.54
N VAL A 602 26.26 -15.10 0.93
CA VAL A 602 26.12 -15.04 -0.54
C VAL A 602 27.10 -14.03 -1.15
N GLN A 603 27.30 -12.88 -0.51
CA GLN A 603 28.27 -11.89 -0.95
C GLN A 603 29.72 -12.42 -0.86
N ALA A 604 30.04 -13.19 0.18
CA ALA A 604 31.34 -13.86 0.30
C ALA A 604 31.55 -14.83 -0.87
N ALA A 605 30.53 -15.63 -1.20
CA ALA A 605 30.57 -16.51 -2.37
C ALA A 605 30.67 -15.74 -3.71
N ALA A 606 30.10 -14.54 -3.80
CA ALA A 606 30.26 -13.65 -4.95
C ALA A 606 31.72 -13.16 -5.10
N CYS A 607 32.41 -12.93 -3.98
CA CYS A 607 33.86 -12.68 -3.93
C CYS A 607 34.72 -13.95 -4.11
N GLY A 608 34.12 -15.15 -4.11
CA GLY A 608 34.86 -16.40 -4.09
C GLY A 608 35.61 -16.67 -2.77
N LEU A 609 35.16 -16.06 -1.69
CA LEU A 609 35.69 -16.21 -0.34
C LEU A 609 34.79 -17.15 0.48
N GLU A 610 35.37 -17.77 1.50
CA GLU A 610 34.58 -18.42 2.53
C GLU A 610 33.88 -17.36 3.42
N PRO A 611 32.67 -17.64 3.94
CA PRO A 611 32.00 -16.76 4.89
C PRO A 611 32.84 -16.54 6.15
N ASP A 612 33.05 -15.27 6.49
CA ASP A 612 33.76 -14.79 7.68
C ASP A 612 32.81 -13.89 8.49
N VAL A 613 32.77 -14.06 9.82
CA VAL A 613 31.93 -13.24 10.70
C VAL A 613 32.29 -11.76 10.70
N ARG A 614 33.53 -11.39 10.35
CA ARG A 614 33.94 -9.99 10.16
C ARG A 614 33.16 -9.29 9.05
N MET A 615 32.64 -10.05 8.08
CA MET A 615 31.79 -9.52 7.01
C MET A 615 30.40 -9.10 7.53
N ASN A 616 29.95 -9.64 8.67
CA ASN A 616 28.73 -9.23 9.36
C ASN A 616 28.91 -9.30 10.89
N PRO A 617 29.60 -8.32 11.49
CA PRO A 617 30.04 -8.38 12.89
C PRO A 617 28.89 -8.22 13.89
N VAL A 618 27.82 -7.52 13.51
CA VAL A 618 26.60 -7.36 14.30
C VAL A 618 25.41 -7.96 13.54
N LEU A 619 24.81 -9.01 14.09
CA LEU A 619 23.59 -9.63 13.56
C LEU A 619 22.47 -9.52 14.58
N LEU A 620 21.41 -8.80 14.21
CA LEU A 620 20.19 -8.67 14.97
C LEU A 620 19.15 -9.70 14.49
N LYS A 621 18.64 -10.48 15.42
CA LYS A 621 17.67 -11.55 15.18
C LYS A 621 16.37 -11.22 15.89
N PRO A 622 15.31 -10.77 15.18
CA PRO A 622 14.05 -10.46 15.84
C PRO A 622 13.48 -11.68 16.58
N GLU A 623 13.14 -11.52 17.86
CA GLU A 623 12.51 -12.54 18.72
C GLU A 623 11.01 -12.24 18.95
N SER A 624 10.63 -10.95 18.94
CA SER A 624 9.25 -10.46 19.13
C SER A 624 9.08 -9.06 18.50
N ASP A 625 7.85 -8.53 18.47
CA ASP A 625 7.56 -7.15 18.01
C ASP A 625 8.35 -6.05 18.75
N ARG A 626 8.95 -6.36 19.91
CA ARG A 626 9.66 -5.40 20.77
C ARG A 626 11.09 -5.83 21.16
N GLY A 627 11.62 -6.92 20.61
CA GLY A 627 12.94 -7.43 21.02
C GLY A 627 13.67 -8.26 19.97
N SER A 628 15.00 -8.16 19.96
CA SER A 628 15.90 -8.91 19.08
C SER A 628 17.04 -9.53 19.88
N GLN A 629 17.40 -10.78 19.55
CA GLN A 629 18.67 -11.38 19.93
C GLN A 629 19.81 -10.67 19.20
N ILE A 630 20.91 -10.44 19.91
CA ILE A 630 22.11 -9.83 19.36
C ILE A 630 23.18 -10.90 19.24
N VAL A 631 23.79 -11.01 18.07
CA VAL A 631 24.91 -11.91 17.79
C VAL A 631 26.09 -11.02 17.40
N LEU A 632 27.16 -11.06 18.18
CA LEU A 632 28.39 -10.30 17.95
C LEU A 632 29.50 -11.26 17.54
N MET A 633 30.16 -10.99 16.42
CA MET A 633 31.24 -11.84 15.88
C MET A 633 30.84 -13.33 15.83
N GLY A 634 29.58 -13.56 15.43
CA GLY A 634 28.96 -14.88 15.32
C GLY A 634 28.66 -15.63 16.61
N LYS A 635 28.72 -14.96 17.77
CA LYS A 635 28.34 -15.53 19.07
C LYS A 635 27.18 -14.76 19.70
N PRO A 636 26.19 -15.43 20.34
CA PRO A 636 25.12 -14.75 21.06
C PRO A 636 25.65 -13.84 22.18
N TYR A 637 25.09 -12.63 22.28
CA TYR A 637 25.38 -11.66 23.32
C TYR A 637 24.21 -11.60 24.34
N ALA A 638 24.53 -11.48 25.64
CA ALA A 638 23.60 -11.74 26.76
C ALA A 638 22.36 -10.81 26.85
N LYS A 639 21.25 -11.31 27.43
CA LYS A 639 20.01 -10.55 27.73
C LYS A 639 20.21 -9.63 28.93
N ARG A 640 20.16 -8.32 28.73
CA ARG A 640 20.51 -7.28 29.71
C ARG A 640 19.57 -6.06 29.61
N SER A 641 19.53 -5.24 30.65
CA SER A 641 18.51 -4.20 30.94
C SER A 641 18.59 -2.96 30.02
N ALA A 642 17.58 -2.07 30.09
CA ALA A 642 17.44 -0.90 29.21
C ALA A 642 18.56 0.17 29.36
N GLN A 643 19.25 0.23 30.50
CA GLN A 643 20.38 1.14 30.71
C GLN A 643 21.65 0.62 30.01
N GLU A 644 21.74 -0.70 29.81
CA GLU A 644 22.80 -1.36 29.07
C GLU A 644 22.62 -1.25 27.54
N TYR A 645 21.45 -0.78 27.06
CA TYR A 645 21.21 -0.57 25.62
C TYR A 645 22.08 0.55 25.01
N TYR A 646 22.42 1.59 25.78
CA TYR A 646 23.29 2.68 25.32
C TYR A 646 24.76 2.24 25.23
N GLU A 647 25.27 1.58 26.27
CA GLU A 647 26.62 0.98 26.26
C GLU A 647 26.74 -0.09 25.16
N LEU A 648 25.66 -0.83 24.92
CA LEU A 648 25.58 -1.84 23.87
C LEU A 648 25.65 -1.21 22.47
N HIS A 649 25.06 -0.04 22.23
CA HIS A 649 25.17 0.65 20.95
C HIS A 649 26.62 1.04 20.64
N ASP A 650 27.32 1.64 21.59
CA ASP A 650 28.73 2.00 21.43
C ASP A 650 29.61 0.75 21.26
N HIS A 651 29.33 -0.32 22.01
CA HIS A 651 30.03 -1.59 21.86
C HIS A 651 29.81 -2.25 20.49
N MET A 652 28.57 -2.26 19.99
CA MET A 652 28.23 -2.74 18.64
C MET A 652 28.94 -1.93 17.57
N LYS A 653 28.92 -0.60 17.70
CA LYS A 653 29.61 0.32 16.79
C LYS A 653 31.12 0.07 16.78
N GLN A 654 31.75 -0.08 17.94
CA GLN A 654 33.18 -0.35 18.03
C GLN A 654 33.53 -1.72 17.44
N THR A 655 32.75 -2.76 17.76
CA THR A 655 32.91 -4.11 17.20
C THR A 655 32.81 -4.09 15.67
N ALA A 656 31.86 -3.34 15.13
CA ALA A 656 31.71 -3.19 13.69
C ALA A 656 32.94 -2.53 13.05
N ARG A 657 33.45 -1.44 13.65
CA ARG A 657 34.66 -0.74 13.17
C ARG A 657 35.91 -1.63 13.22
N ASP A 658 36.15 -2.33 14.32
CA ASP A 658 37.31 -3.22 14.47
C ASP A 658 37.27 -4.38 13.46
N ALA A 659 36.08 -4.93 13.20
CA ALA A 659 35.88 -5.95 12.18
C ALA A 659 36.11 -5.40 10.76
N TYR A 660 35.68 -4.17 10.47
CA TYR A 660 35.96 -3.52 9.20
C TYR A 660 37.46 -3.29 9.01
N ASP A 661 38.13 -2.66 9.99
CA ASP A 661 39.54 -2.30 9.90
C ASP A 661 40.44 -3.53 9.75
N SER A 662 40.13 -4.63 10.45
CA SER A 662 40.86 -5.90 10.30
C SER A 662 40.63 -6.56 8.93
N LEU A 663 39.39 -6.59 8.43
CA LEU A 663 39.09 -7.15 7.11
C LEU A 663 39.69 -6.30 5.98
N ALA A 664 39.61 -4.98 6.09
CA ALA A 664 40.19 -4.04 5.12
C ALA A 664 41.72 -4.09 5.08
N ALA A 665 42.39 -4.49 6.16
CA ALA A 665 43.84 -4.68 6.17
C ALA A 665 44.30 -5.88 5.31
N GLU A 666 43.41 -6.84 5.04
CA GLU A 666 43.70 -8.10 4.35
C GLU A 666 43.32 -8.09 2.86
N HIS A 667 42.51 -7.12 2.42
CA HIS A 667 41.95 -7.09 1.07
C HIS A 667 42.24 -5.79 0.31
N GLN A 668 42.30 -5.87 -1.02
CA GLN A 668 42.59 -4.73 -1.88
C GLN A 668 41.38 -3.81 -2.09
N LEU A 669 40.16 -4.33 -1.94
CA LEU A 669 38.91 -3.59 -2.19
C LEU A 669 37.81 -4.04 -1.24
N MET A 670 37.12 -3.07 -0.63
CA MET A 670 35.96 -3.33 0.21
C MET A 670 34.66 -2.96 -0.50
N VAL A 671 33.65 -3.84 -0.47
CA VAL A 671 32.30 -3.54 -0.95
C VAL A 671 31.32 -3.65 0.23
N LEU A 672 30.79 -2.50 0.65
CA LEU A 672 29.95 -2.37 1.83
C LEU A 672 28.47 -2.33 1.43
N GLU A 673 27.61 -2.86 2.30
CA GLU A 673 26.16 -2.73 2.20
C GLU A 673 25.59 -1.94 3.39
N GLY A 674 24.73 -0.96 3.11
CA GLY A 674 23.97 -0.24 4.13
C GLY A 674 22.78 -1.03 4.67
N ALA A 675 22.27 -0.64 5.84
CA ALA A 675 21.09 -1.23 6.46
C ALA A 675 19.91 -0.25 6.44
N GLY A 676 18.73 -0.73 6.02
CA GLY A 676 17.54 0.15 5.88
C GLY A 676 17.74 1.26 4.85
N SER A 677 17.28 2.47 5.20
CA SER A 677 17.48 3.71 4.43
C SER A 677 18.35 4.71 5.21
N PRO A 678 19.32 5.39 4.55
CA PRO A 678 20.10 6.47 5.17
C PRO A 678 19.30 7.76 5.38
N GLY A 679 18.07 7.84 4.83
CA GLY A 679 17.16 8.98 4.95
C GLY A 679 16.29 8.99 6.22
N GLU A 680 16.42 8.00 7.10
CA GLU A 680 15.70 7.92 8.38
C GLU A 680 16.26 8.93 9.39
N ILE A 681 15.88 10.21 9.21
CA ILE A 681 16.41 11.35 9.98
C ILE A 681 16.28 11.18 11.50
N ASN A 682 15.29 10.43 11.98
CA ASN A 682 15.08 10.09 13.38
C ASN A 682 16.14 9.13 13.95
N LEU A 683 16.85 8.38 13.11
CA LEU A 683 17.89 7.42 13.50
C LEU A 683 19.30 7.97 13.30
N LYS A 684 19.45 9.11 12.63
CA LYS A 684 20.73 9.68 12.19
C LYS A 684 21.75 9.90 13.31
N SER A 685 21.29 10.34 14.49
CA SER A 685 22.17 10.54 15.66
C SER A 685 22.77 9.25 16.22
N ARG A 686 22.24 8.09 15.81
CA ARG A 686 22.65 6.74 16.24
C ARG A 686 23.08 5.86 15.07
N ASP A 687 23.30 6.44 13.89
CA ASP A 687 23.75 5.69 12.72
C ASP A 687 25.21 5.21 12.92
N PHE A 688 25.43 3.93 12.66
CA PHE A 688 26.75 3.30 12.51
C PHE A 688 26.76 2.30 11.34
N VAL A 689 25.70 2.29 10.53
CA VAL A 689 25.39 1.23 9.56
C VAL A 689 25.24 1.77 8.14
N ASN A 690 25.04 3.08 7.98
CA ASN A 690 24.94 3.78 6.70
C ASN A 690 26.04 4.82 6.51
N MET A 691 25.75 6.11 6.67
CA MET A 691 26.69 7.19 6.32
C MET A 691 27.86 7.25 7.29
N GLU A 692 27.64 6.84 8.54
CA GLU A 692 28.74 6.72 9.50
C GLU A 692 29.71 5.58 9.12
N ALA A 693 29.19 4.42 8.69
CA ALA A 693 30.02 3.32 8.20
C ALA A 693 30.77 3.72 6.92
N ALA A 694 30.10 4.43 6.00
CA ALA A 694 30.73 4.99 4.80
C ALA A 694 31.89 5.93 5.16
N ARG A 695 31.68 6.80 6.15
CA ARG A 695 32.69 7.74 6.64
C ARG A 695 33.87 7.02 7.28
N HIS A 696 33.62 6.03 8.13
CA HIS A 696 34.68 5.23 8.75
C HIS A 696 35.53 4.51 7.67
N ALA A 697 34.87 3.95 6.66
CA ALA A 697 35.52 3.28 5.54
C ALA A 697 36.20 4.22 4.53
N GLY A 698 35.87 5.51 4.53
CA GLY A 698 36.19 6.41 3.41
C GLY A 698 35.56 5.96 2.10
N ALA A 699 34.37 5.35 2.16
CA ALA A 699 33.73 4.70 1.02
C ALA A 699 32.99 5.70 0.12
N ARG A 700 33.07 5.48 -1.19
CA ARG A 700 32.16 6.13 -2.16
C ARG A 700 30.79 5.49 -2.04
N VAL A 701 29.74 6.28 -1.89
CA VAL A 701 28.37 5.79 -1.69
C VAL A 701 27.58 5.83 -2.99
N ILE A 702 26.95 4.72 -3.36
CA ILE A 702 25.91 4.66 -4.40
C ILE A 702 24.57 4.42 -3.70
N LEU A 703 23.60 5.29 -3.99
CA LEU A 703 22.24 5.17 -3.46
C LEU A 703 21.32 4.48 -4.49
N VAL A 704 20.78 3.32 -4.15
CA VAL A 704 19.93 2.49 -5.01
C VAL A 704 18.46 2.80 -4.79
N GLY A 705 17.70 3.00 -5.86
CA GLY A 705 16.27 3.25 -5.81
C GLY A 705 15.46 2.21 -6.60
N ASP A 706 14.33 1.78 -6.04
CA ASP A 706 13.40 0.85 -6.70
C ASP A 706 12.39 1.63 -7.55
N ILE A 707 12.45 1.47 -8.87
CA ILE A 707 11.52 2.15 -9.79
C ILE A 707 10.17 1.44 -9.91
N ASP A 708 10.09 0.15 -9.60
CA ASP A 708 8.86 -0.65 -9.68
C ASP A 708 7.81 -0.16 -8.66
N ARG A 709 8.27 0.41 -7.54
CA ARG A 709 7.42 1.04 -6.50
C ARG A 709 6.98 2.46 -6.85
N GLY A 710 7.50 3.05 -7.94
CA GLY A 710 7.26 4.44 -8.31
C GLY A 710 8.01 5.46 -7.45
N GLY A 711 8.12 6.71 -7.91
CA GLY A 711 8.69 7.82 -7.13
C GLY A 711 10.20 7.79 -6.90
N VAL A 712 10.96 7.00 -7.68
CA VAL A 712 12.40 6.78 -7.44
C VAL A 712 13.24 8.06 -7.50
N PHE A 713 12.99 8.94 -8.46
CA PHE A 713 13.74 10.20 -8.62
C PHE A 713 13.41 11.21 -7.52
N ALA A 714 12.14 11.28 -7.10
CA ALA A 714 11.74 12.07 -5.94
C ALA A 714 12.41 11.55 -4.66
N SER A 715 12.55 10.23 -4.54
CA SER A 715 13.27 9.61 -3.43
C SER A 715 14.75 10.02 -3.44
N PHE A 716 15.45 9.98 -4.58
CA PHE A 716 16.85 10.44 -4.66
C PHE A 716 17.02 11.89 -4.22
N ILE A 717 16.17 12.78 -4.74
CA ILE A 717 16.18 14.21 -4.38
C ILE A 717 15.92 14.39 -2.88
N GLY A 718 14.95 13.67 -2.33
CA GLY A 718 14.62 13.70 -0.90
C GLY A 718 15.79 13.25 -0.02
N HIS A 719 16.51 12.20 -0.39
CA HIS A 719 17.67 11.71 0.38
C HIS A 719 18.81 12.72 0.40
N VAL A 720 19.15 13.32 -0.75
CA VAL A 720 20.17 14.38 -0.81
C VAL A 720 19.80 15.56 0.08
N ALA A 721 18.53 15.94 0.12
CA ALA A 721 18.06 17.03 0.99
C ALA A 721 18.22 16.72 2.49
N THR A 722 18.35 15.45 2.88
CA THR A 722 18.53 15.02 4.28
C THR A 722 19.98 14.82 4.70
N PHE A 723 20.92 14.82 3.76
CA PHE A 723 22.33 14.54 4.03
C PHE A 723 23.05 15.77 4.59
N ALA A 724 23.97 15.53 5.53
CA ALA A 724 24.87 16.55 6.02
C ALA A 724 25.94 16.87 4.96
N PRO A 725 26.58 18.06 4.99
CA PRO A 725 27.53 18.47 3.95
C PRO A 725 28.68 17.46 3.71
N ASP A 726 29.20 16.88 4.78
CA ASP A 726 30.27 15.89 4.76
C ASP A 726 29.81 14.48 4.33
N GLU A 727 28.52 14.18 4.45
CA GLU A 727 27.90 12.99 3.90
C GLU A 727 27.71 13.10 2.38
N LEU A 728 27.35 14.30 1.90
CA LEU A 728 27.27 14.59 0.47
C LEU A 728 28.62 14.37 -0.21
N ASP A 729 29.73 14.72 0.45
CA ASP A 729 31.08 14.49 -0.09
C ASP A 729 31.36 13.01 -0.39
N LEU A 730 30.71 12.06 0.30
CA LEU A 730 30.86 10.62 0.08
C LEU A 730 29.97 10.09 -1.07
N LEU A 731 28.88 10.78 -1.39
CA LEU A 731 27.91 10.35 -2.41
C LEU A 731 28.52 10.40 -3.82
N ALA A 732 28.56 9.27 -4.50
CA ALA A 732 29.03 9.15 -5.89
C ALA A 732 27.90 9.32 -6.92
N GLY A 733 26.67 8.96 -6.55
CA GLY A 733 25.51 9.05 -7.44
C GLY A 733 24.45 8.01 -7.14
N PHE A 734 23.52 7.86 -8.07
CA PHE A 734 22.33 7.02 -7.92
C PHE A 734 22.34 5.83 -8.86
N LEU A 735 21.71 4.74 -8.46
CA LEU A 735 21.44 3.60 -9.32
C LEU A 735 19.94 3.29 -9.31
N VAL A 736 19.31 3.31 -10.48
CA VAL A 736 17.92 2.89 -10.64
C VAL A 736 17.87 1.38 -10.78
N ASN A 737 17.07 0.70 -9.98
CA ASN A 737 16.95 -0.75 -9.98
C ASN A 737 15.51 -1.19 -10.30
N LYS A 738 15.36 -2.45 -10.75
CA LYS A 738 14.09 -3.11 -11.11
C LYS A 738 13.34 -2.44 -12.27
N PHE A 739 14.06 -1.88 -13.22
CA PHE A 739 13.43 -1.20 -14.34
C PHE A 739 12.81 -2.18 -15.35
N ARG A 740 11.60 -1.87 -15.83
CA ARG A 740 10.89 -2.61 -16.88
C ARG A 740 10.73 -1.69 -18.09
N GLY A 741 11.16 -2.15 -19.26
CA GLY A 741 11.04 -1.40 -20.52
C GLY A 741 12.38 -0.91 -21.06
N ASP A 742 12.33 0.11 -21.92
CA ASP A 742 13.50 0.69 -22.60
C ASP A 742 14.15 1.80 -21.76
N PRO A 743 15.43 1.65 -21.30
CA PRO A 743 16.11 2.64 -20.49
C PRO A 743 16.28 4.00 -21.18
N ALA A 744 16.19 4.07 -22.51
CA ALA A 744 16.25 5.32 -23.26
C ALA A 744 15.13 6.30 -22.85
N LEU A 745 14.00 5.77 -22.36
CA LEU A 745 12.86 6.56 -21.88
C LEU A 745 13.13 7.30 -20.55
N LEU A 746 14.23 6.99 -19.86
CA LEU A 746 14.60 7.60 -18.57
C LEU A 746 15.58 8.77 -18.69
N GLY A 747 16.08 9.08 -19.89
CA GLY A 747 17.15 10.06 -20.10
C GLY A 747 16.89 11.42 -19.48
N ASP A 748 15.71 12.00 -19.74
CA ASP A 748 15.32 13.32 -19.20
C ASP A 748 15.20 13.30 -17.66
N ALA A 749 14.81 12.16 -17.08
CA ALA A 749 14.71 11.99 -15.63
C ALA A 749 16.09 11.90 -14.95
N PHE A 750 17.10 11.33 -15.63
CA PHE A 750 18.47 11.29 -15.13
C PHE A 750 19.09 12.68 -15.11
N ALA A 751 18.93 13.43 -16.21
CA ALA A 751 19.38 14.81 -16.31
C ALA A 751 18.73 15.70 -15.24
N MET A 752 17.41 15.58 -15.06
CA MET A 752 16.70 16.35 -14.03
C MET A 752 17.18 16.02 -12.61
N THR A 753 17.43 14.74 -12.33
CA THR A 753 17.95 14.31 -11.02
C THR A 753 19.33 14.90 -10.76
N GLU A 754 20.21 14.87 -11.76
CA GLU A 754 21.54 15.47 -11.66
C GLU A 754 21.48 16.98 -11.48
N ASP A 755 20.63 17.68 -12.23
CA ASP A 755 20.43 19.13 -12.10
C ASP A 755 19.92 19.53 -10.71
N ARG A 756 19.07 18.71 -10.09
CA ARG A 756 18.47 18.98 -8.77
C ARG A 756 19.36 18.60 -7.60
N THR A 757 20.21 17.59 -7.77
CA THR A 757 21.01 17.02 -6.67
C THR A 757 22.49 17.37 -6.74
N GLY A 758 22.99 17.69 -7.94
CA GLY A 758 24.42 17.79 -8.24
C GLY A 758 25.12 16.45 -8.46
N TYR A 759 24.42 15.31 -8.39
CA TYR A 759 24.99 13.96 -8.51
C TYR A 759 24.33 13.18 -9.66
N PRO A 760 25.11 12.41 -10.45
CA PRO A 760 24.58 11.71 -11.60
C PRO A 760 23.78 10.46 -11.21
N VAL A 761 22.83 10.08 -12.06
CA VAL A 761 22.33 8.71 -12.09
C VAL A 761 23.34 7.87 -12.89
N LEU A 762 24.05 6.99 -12.21
CA LEU A 762 25.15 6.19 -12.75
C LEU A 762 24.68 5.09 -13.71
N GLY A 763 23.43 4.65 -13.57
CA GLY A 763 22.86 3.66 -14.46
C GLY A 763 21.50 3.12 -14.02
N CYS A 764 20.95 2.27 -14.88
CA CYS A 764 19.69 1.59 -14.68
C CYS A 764 19.89 0.08 -14.80
N VAL A 765 19.50 -0.65 -13.76
CA VAL A 765 19.52 -2.11 -13.73
C VAL A 765 18.13 -2.63 -14.10
N PRO A 766 18.01 -3.42 -15.18
CA PRO A 766 16.74 -3.98 -15.59
C PRO A 766 16.23 -4.97 -14.54
N MET A 767 14.93 -5.22 -14.52
CA MET A 767 14.38 -6.29 -13.70
C MET A 767 14.86 -7.65 -14.20
N VAL A 768 15.80 -8.24 -13.46
CA VAL A 768 16.30 -9.59 -13.74
C VAL A 768 15.30 -10.61 -13.20
N ARG A 769 14.63 -11.34 -14.10
CA ARG A 769 13.70 -12.42 -13.73
C ARG A 769 14.47 -13.72 -13.50
N GLY A 770 14.08 -14.49 -12.48
CA GLY A 770 14.65 -15.80 -12.19
C GLY A 770 15.97 -15.79 -11.41
N LEU A 771 16.53 -14.61 -11.10
CA LEU A 771 17.67 -14.50 -10.19
C LEU A 771 17.18 -14.51 -8.74
N VAL A 772 17.39 -15.63 -8.04
CA VAL A 772 17.05 -15.79 -6.63
C VAL A 772 18.32 -15.60 -5.80
N ILE A 773 18.41 -14.46 -5.11
CA ILE A 773 19.40 -14.21 -4.06
C ILE A 773 18.64 -14.19 -2.74
N ALA A 774 19.18 -14.86 -1.73
CA ALA A 774 18.61 -14.86 -0.38
C ALA A 774 18.47 -13.41 0.12
N ASP A 775 17.23 -12.94 0.22
CA ASP A 775 16.90 -11.61 0.75
C ASP A 775 16.96 -11.67 2.28
N GLU A 776 17.49 -10.60 2.89
CA GLU A 776 17.60 -10.48 4.33
C GLU A 776 16.29 -10.05 5.00
N ASP A 777 15.43 -9.35 4.25
CA ASP A 777 14.16 -8.76 4.70
C ASP A 777 12.96 -9.74 4.55
N GLU A 778 13.19 -10.95 4.04
CA GLU A 778 12.13 -11.95 3.82
C GLU A 778 11.73 -12.67 5.12
N THR A 779 10.48 -12.50 5.51
CA THR A 779 9.88 -13.06 6.73
C THR A 779 8.79 -14.10 6.46
N VAL A 780 8.59 -14.50 5.19
CA VAL A 780 7.57 -15.45 4.79
C VAL A 780 8.10 -16.32 3.65
N VAL A 781 7.78 -17.62 3.68
CA VAL A 781 8.01 -18.50 2.52
C VAL A 781 7.21 -17.94 1.34
N LYS A 782 7.89 -17.56 0.26
CA LYS A 782 7.21 -17.06 -0.94
C LYS A 782 6.40 -18.16 -1.59
N THR A 783 5.12 -17.91 -1.83
CA THR A 783 4.29 -18.79 -2.65
C THR A 783 4.87 -18.82 -4.05
N GLN A 784 5.22 -20.03 -4.51
CA GLN A 784 5.54 -20.25 -5.92
C GLN A 784 4.24 -20.55 -6.64
N ASN A 785 3.60 -19.51 -7.18
CA ASN A 785 2.33 -19.67 -7.89
C ASN A 785 2.57 -20.34 -9.25
N ARG A 786 2.47 -21.67 -9.25
CA ARG A 786 2.60 -22.54 -10.44
C ARG A 786 1.38 -23.46 -10.49
N PRO A 787 0.27 -23.02 -11.12
CA PRO A 787 -0.96 -23.81 -11.15
C PRO A 787 -0.77 -25.17 -11.85
N ASP A 788 0.15 -25.25 -12.82
CA ASP A 788 0.49 -26.46 -13.57
C ASP A 788 1.63 -27.28 -12.93
N ALA A 789 2.04 -26.97 -11.69
CA ALA A 789 3.07 -27.74 -11.02
C ALA A 789 2.61 -29.18 -10.80
N ALA A 790 3.38 -30.12 -11.32
CA ALA A 790 3.12 -31.54 -11.20
C ALA A 790 3.26 -32.01 -9.74
N ILE A 791 4.17 -31.40 -8.97
CA ILE A 791 4.38 -31.66 -7.54
C ILE A 791 4.00 -30.44 -6.70
N ARG A 792 3.13 -30.64 -5.71
CA ARG A 792 2.61 -29.61 -4.81
C ARG A 792 3.02 -29.91 -3.38
N ILE A 793 3.78 -29.00 -2.77
CA ILE A 793 4.30 -29.15 -1.41
C ILE A 793 3.69 -28.07 -0.53
N ALA A 794 2.97 -28.49 0.51
CA ALA A 794 2.45 -27.59 1.53
C ALA A 794 3.53 -27.26 2.57
N VAL A 795 3.63 -25.99 2.93
CA VAL A 795 4.53 -25.51 3.98
C VAL A 795 3.69 -24.79 5.05
N PRO A 796 3.47 -25.40 6.23
CA PRO A 796 2.71 -24.77 7.31
C PRO A 796 3.35 -23.44 7.73
N ARG A 797 2.55 -22.36 7.80
CA ARG A 797 3.02 -21.05 8.26
C ARG A 797 3.22 -21.04 9.77
N LEU A 798 4.48 -20.99 10.20
CA LEU A 798 4.86 -20.76 11.59
C LEU A 798 5.05 -19.25 11.85
N LYS A 799 4.87 -18.82 13.11
CA LYS A 799 5.03 -17.40 13.48
C LYS A 799 6.52 -16.99 13.56
N ARG A 800 7.44 -17.94 13.82
CA ARG A 800 8.85 -17.65 14.13
C ARG A 800 9.82 -18.55 13.36
N VAL A 801 9.54 -18.77 12.08
CA VAL A 801 10.41 -19.55 11.18
C VAL A 801 11.86 -19.07 11.28
N SER A 802 12.80 -20.00 11.40
CA SER A 802 14.22 -19.68 11.62
C SER A 802 14.97 -19.39 10.32
N ASN A 803 14.74 -20.17 9.26
CA ASN A 803 15.38 -20.02 7.96
C ASN A 803 14.37 -20.29 6.84
N PHE A 804 14.00 -19.27 6.07
CA PHE A 804 13.10 -19.42 4.91
C PHE A 804 13.83 -19.95 3.67
N THR A 805 15.14 -19.78 3.62
CA THR A 805 15.97 -20.12 2.47
C THR A 805 16.07 -21.62 2.20
N ASP A 806 15.67 -22.47 3.15
CA ASP A 806 15.61 -23.93 2.95
C ASP A 806 14.70 -24.33 1.77
N PHE A 807 13.78 -23.44 1.36
CA PHE A 807 12.86 -23.67 0.26
C PHE A 807 13.30 -23.03 -1.06
N ASP A 808 14.32 -22.18 -1.06
CA ASP A 808 14.76 -21.45 -2.26
C ASP A 808 15.22 -22.40 -3.37
N ALA A 809 15.82 -23.53 -2.99
CA ALA A 809 16.29 -24.54 -3.92
C ALA A 809 15.18 -25.10 -4.82
N PHE A 810 13.92 -25.13 -4.37
CA PHE A 810 12.78 -25.57 -5.18
C PHE A 810 12.38 -24.58 -6.28
N ALA A 811 12.79 -23.31 -6.19
CA ALA A 811 12.53 -22.33 -7.26
C ALA A 811 13.14 -22.77 -8.60
N SER A 812 14.23 -23.54 -8.54
CA SER A 812 14.94 -24.08 -9.71
C SER A 812 14.24 -25.29 -10.36
N GLU A 813 13.17 -25.81 -9.76
CA GLU A 813 12.45 -27.02 -10.23
C GLU A 813 11.11 -26.60 -10.83
N PRO A 814 10.96 -26.50 -12.18
CA PRO A 814 9.82 -25.85 -12.81
C PRO A 814 8.46 -26.54 -12.59
N ASP A 815 8.48 -27.84 -12.29
CA ASP A 815 7.31 -28.69 -12.05
C ASP A 815 6.91 -28.79 -10.58
N VAL A 816 7.56 -28.03 -9.69
CA VAL A 816 7.30 -28.03 -8.24
C VAL A 816 6.69 -26.70 -7.80
N ALA A 817 5.65 -26.76 -6.97
CA ALA A 817 5.06 -25.61 -6.28
C ALA A 817 5.24 -25.74 -4.77
N ILE A 818 5.87 -24.74 -4.16
CA ILE A 818 5.90 -24.54 -2.70
C ILE A 818 4.78 -23.57 -2.31
N ILE A 819 3.85 -24.05 -1.47
CA ILE A 819 2.64 -23.31 -1.13
C ILE A 819 2.53 -23.18 0.40
N PRO A 820 2.62 -21.95 0.95
CA PRO A 820 2.42 -21.70 2.37
C PRO A 820 0.94 -21.87 2.77
N VAL A 821 0.68 -22.64 3.83
CA VAL A 821 -0.67 -22.97 4.32
C VAL A 821 -0.84 -22.42 5.74
N SER A 822 -1.93 -21.70 6.00
CA SER A 822 -2.15 -21.02 7.30
C SER A 822 -3.18 -21.70 8.20
N ARG A 823 -4.03 -22.56 7.66
CA ARG A 823 -5.15 -23.15 8.39
C ARG A 823 -5.29 -24.65 8.15
N GLY A 824 -5.77 -25.38 9.15
CA GLY A 824 -5.97 -26.83 9.05
C GLY A 824 -6.98 -27.25 7.98
N ASP A 825 -8.04 -26.47 7.77
CA ASP A 825 -9.05 -26.72 6.73
C ASP A 825 -8.48 -26.56 5.31
N GLU A 826 -7.61 -25.57 5.11
CA GLU A 826 -6.85 -25.37 3.87
C GLU A 826 -5.93 -26.57 3.57
N LEU A 827 -5.20 -27.07 4.58
CA LEU A 827 -4.36 -28.26 4.40
C LEU A 827 -5.21 -29.50 4.09
N ALA A 828 -6.31 -29.70 4.82
CA ALA A 828 -7.15 -30.88 4.67
C ALA A 828 -7.90 -30.94 3.32
N ALA A 829 -8.26 -29.78 2.75
CA ALA A 829 -8.97 -29.71 1.49
C ALA A 829 -8.05 -29.70 0.24
N GLY A 830 -6.75 -29.46 0.43
CA GLY A 830 -5.81 -29.33 -0.67
C GLY A 830 -5.27 -30.66 -1.20
N ASP A 831 -4.89 -30.66 -2.48
CA ASP A 831 -4.17 -31.76 -3.12
C ASP A 831 -2.66 -31.52 -2.95
N TRP A 832 -2.05 -32.30 -2.05
CA TRP A 832 -0.66 -32.16 -1.63
C TRP A 832 0.11 -33.46 -1.80
N ASP A 833 1.28 -33.39 -2.42
CA ASP A 833 2.19 -34.53 -2.55
C ASP A 833 3.10 -34.67 -1.32
N ALA A 834 3.39 -33.54 -0.64
CA ALA A 834 4.16 -33.53 0.61
C ALA A 834 3.80 -32.32 1.50
N VAL A 835 4.10 -32.46 2.79
CA VAL A 835 4.14 -31.37 3.78
C VAL A 835 5.56 -31.23 4.30
N ILE A 836 6.13 -30.02 4.25
CA ILE A 836 7.44 -29.73 4.86
C ILE A 836 7.24 -28.70 5.98
N ILE A 837 7.49 -29.11 7.22
CA ILE A 837 7.45 -28.26 8.41
C ILE A 837 8.82 -27.55 8.54
N PRO A 838 8.87 -26.22 8.44
CA PRO A 838 10.12 -25.47 8.48
C PRO A 838 10.75 -25.46 9.89
N GLY A 839 12.02 -25.08 9.96
CA GLY A 839 12.66 -24.76 11.25
C GLY A 839 12.06 -23.51 11.90
N THR A 840 12.13 -23.43 13.22
CA THR A 840 11.65 -22.28 14.00
C THR A 840 12.62 -21.96 15.14
N LYS A 841 12.61 -20.71 15.60
CA LYS A 841 13.38 -20.26 16.77
C LYS A 841 12.66 -20.50 18.10
N SER A 842 11.36 -20.81 18.06
CA SER A 842 10.57 -21.16 19.22
C SER A 842 9.65 -22.31 18.84
N THR A 843 10.25 -23.49 18.77
CA THR A 843 9.63 -24.78 18.49
C THR A 843 8.37 -25.04 19.31
N MET A 844 8.37 -24.85 20.63
CA MET A 844 7.20 -25.13 21.46
C MET A 844 6.05 -24.16 21.19
N ALA A 845 6.32 -22.86 21.11
CA ALA A 845 5.29 -21.85 20.88
C ALA A 845 4.70 -21.94 19.46
N ASP A 846 5.51 -22.29 18.46
CA ASP A 846 5.03 -22.51 17.10
C ASP A 846 4.28 -23.85 16.96
N LEU A 847 4.57 -24.86 17.77
CA LEU A 847 3.75 -26.07 17.84
C LEU A 847 2.35 -25.75 18.40
N ASP A 848 2.26 -24.91 19.43
CA ASP A 848 0.96 -24.48 19.96
C ASP A 848 0.19 -23.67 18.92
N TRP A 849 0.86 -22.83 18.14
CA TRP A 849 0.24 -22.18 16.99
C TRP A 849 -0.27 -23.17 15.92
N LEU A 850 0.48 -24.24 15.62
CA LEU A 850 -0.01 -25.29 14.71
C LEU A 850 -1.28 -25.96 15.26
N ARG A 851 -1.42 -26.10 16.59
CA ARG A 851 -2.65 -26.60 17.21
C ARG A 851 -3.80 -25.60 17.10
N GLU A 852 -3.57 -24.35 17.46
CA GLU A 852 -4.57 -23.27 17.42
C GLU A 852 -5.14 -23.06 16.01
N SER A 853 -4.29 -23.13 14.98
CA SER A 853 -4.67 -22.98 13.58
C SER A 853 -5.33 -24.23 12.97
N GLY A 854 -5.36 -25.35 13.70
CA GLY A 854 -5.84 -26.65 13.22
C GLY A 854 -4.84 -27.39 12.30
N LEU A 855 -3.68 -26.81 12.01
CA LEU A 855 -2.66 -27.40 11.15
C LEU A 855 -2.08 -28.69 11.73
N ALA A 856 -1.84 -28.77 13.05
CA ALA A 856 -1.28 -29.95 13.70
C ALA A 856 -2.16 -31.19 13.48
N ALA A 857 -3.48 -31.04 13.60
CA ALA A 857 -4.44 -32.11 13.36
C ALA A 857 -4.48 -32.51 11.87
N ALA A 858 -4.46 -31.53 10.96
CA ALA A 858 -4.48 -31.78 9.53
C ALA A 858 -3.19 -32.49 9.05
N ILE A 859 -2.01 -32.09 9.55
CA ILE A 859 -0.72 -32.74 9.26
C ILE A 859 -0.74 -34.19 9.73
N SER A 860 -1.24 -34.43 10.94
CA SER A 860 -1.34 -35.78 11.51
C SER A 860 -2.28 -36.68 10.68
N SER A 861 -3.41 -36.13 10.24
CA SER A 861 -4.35 -36.81 9.34
C SER A 861 -3.72 -37.11 7.98
N PHE A 862 -3.03 -36.14 7.39
CA PHE A 862 -2.32 -36.31 6.12
C PHE A 862 -1.26 -37.42 6.20
N ALA A 863 -0.47 -37.46 7.28
CA ALA A 863 0.49 -38.53 7.53
C ALA A 863 -0.20 -39.90 7.68
N ALA A 864 -1.32 -39.97 8.42
CA ALA A 864 -2.08 -41.20 8.64
C ALA A 864 -2.68 -41.77 7.33
N LEU A 865 -3.02 -40.90 6.37
CA LEU A 865 -3.46 -41.27 5.02
C LEU A 865 -2.29 -41.64 4.08
N GLY A 866 -1.06 -41.70 4.60
CA GLY A 866 0.13 -42.07 3.83
C GLY A 866 0.79 -40.90 3.10
N GLY A 867 0.49 -39.65 3.46
CA GLY A 867 1.16 -38.47 2.94
C GLY A 867 2.64 -38.39 3.35
N ALA A 868 3.47 -37.71 2.55
CA ALA A 868 4.88 -37.48 2.88
C ALA A 868 5.03 -36.26 3.80
N VAL A 869 5.58 -36.44 5.01
CA VAL A 869 5.79 -35.34 5.97
C VAL A 869 7.27 -35.22 6.30
N THR A 870 7.82 -34.03 6.15
CA THR A 870 9.21 -33.73 6.45
C THR A 870 9.31 -32.63 7.49
N GLY A 871 10.21 -32.74 8.46
CA GLY A 871 10.54 -31.67 9.40
C GLY A 871 11.99 -31.24 9.30
N ILE A 872 12.26 -29.94 9.30
CA ILE A 872 13.62 -29.38 9.34
C ILE A 872 13.85 -28.71 10.69
N CYS A 873 14.93 -29.07 11.38
CA CYS A 873 15.34 -28.49 12.67
C CYS A 873 14.19 -28.45 13.70
N GLY A 874 13.64 -27.28 14.05
CA GLY A 874 12.46 -27.18 14.93
C GLY A 874 11.26 -27.99 14.42
N GLY A 875 11.01 -27.98 13.11
CA GLY A 875 9.99 -28.83 12.49
C GLY A 875 10.27 -30.33 12.65
N PHE A 876 11.55 -30.74 12.66
CA PHE A 876 11.93 -32.13 12.98
C PHE A 876 11.63 -32.48 14.44
N GLN A 877 11.96 -31.58 15.37
CA GLN A 877 11.68 -31.77 16.80
C GLN A 877 10.18 -31.92 17.08
N MET A 878 9.33 -31.17 16.37
CA MET A 878 7.86 -31.26 16.46
C MET A 878 7.29 -32.62 16.04
N LEU A 879 7.97 -33.38 15.17
CA LEU A 879 7.49 -34.70 14.72
C LEU A 879 7.52 -35.76 15.83
N GLY A 880 8.32 -35.55 16.88
CA GLY A 880 8.51 -36.49 17.98
C GLY A 880 7.29 -36.71 18.86
N ASP A 881 7.40 -37.64 19.82
CA ASP A 881 6.41 -37.85 20.88
C ASP A 881 6.48 -36.69 21.91
N TRP A 882 7.69 -36.22 22.22
CA TRP A 882 7.93 -35.27 23.31
C TRP A 882 9.01 -34.25 22.99
N MET A 883 8.82 -33.05 23.54
CA MET A 883 9.79 -31.97 23.62
C MET A 883 10.01 -31.61 25.09
N LEU A 884 11.26 -31.65 25.53
CA LEU A 884 11.68 -31.52 26.93
C LEU A 884 12.58 -30.29 27.06
N ASP A 885 12.25 -29.37 27.96
CA ASP A 885 13.05 -28.18 28.24
C ASP A 885 13.34 -28.08 29.74
N PRO A 886 14.22 -28.96 30.27
CA PRO A 886 14.51 -29.01 31.70
C PRO A 886 15.20 -27.74 32.23
N ASP A 887 15.87 -27.01 31.34
CA ASP A 887 16.63 -25.80 31.65
C ASP A 887 15.82 -24.50 31.42
N GLY A 888 14.61 -24.60 30.85
CA GLY A 888 13.76 -23.45 30.52
C GLY A 888 14.38 -22.52 29.46
N VAL A 889 15.11 -23.09 28.50
CA VAL A 889 15.85 -22.37 27.45
C VAL A 889 14.89 -21.73 26.44
N GLU A 890 13.80 -22.40 26.12
CA GLU A 890 12.85 -22.02 25.08
C GLU A 890 11.45 -21.71 25.64
N SER A 891 11.04 -22.40 26.71
CA SER A 891 9.69 -22.30 27.29
C SER A 891 9.71 -22.39 28.81
N ALA A 892 8.73 -21.76 29.46
CA ALA A 892 8.46 -21.98 30.88
C ALA A 892 7.91 -23.39 31.17
N THR A 893 7.42 -24.09 30.15
CA THR A 893 6.86 -25.44 30.25
C THR A 893 7.95 -26.49 30.05
N ALA A 894 8.30 -27.20 31.12
CA ALA A 894 9.37 -28.20 31.10
C ALA A 894 9.15 -29.39 30.13
N ARG A 895 7.90 -29.69 29.75
CA ARG A 895 7.58 -30.80 28.85
C ARG A 895 6.31 -30.52 28.03
N VAL A 896 6.41 -30.69 26.72
CA VAL A 896 5.31 -30.49 25.76
C VAL A 896 5.19 -31.72 24.85
N PRO A 897 3.99 -32.29 24.63
CA PRO A 897 3.81 -33.35 23.65
C PRO A 897 4.11 -32.84 22.24
N GLY A 898 4.72 -33.65 21.38
CA GLY A 898 4.89 -33.33 19.95
C GLY A 898 3.67 -33.73 19.11
N LEU A 899 3.87 -33.92 17.80
CA LEU A 899 2.86 -34.45 16.89
C LEU A 899 2.72 -35.98 16.99
N GLY A 900 3.72 -36.67 17.56
CA GLY A 900 3.71 -38.13 17.75
C GLY A 900 3.80 -38.93 16.45
N LEU A 901 4.37 -38.34 15.39
CA LEU A 901 4.55 -38.96 14.08
C LEU A 901 5.80 -39.83 14.02
N LEU A 902 6.80 -39.52 14.84
CA LEU A 902 8.02 -40.31 15.02
C LEU A 902 8.20 -40.60 16.52
N SER A 903 8.59 -41.84 16.87
CA SER A 903 8.84 -42.23 18.27
C SER A 903 10.18 -41.69 18.78
N LEU A 904 10.26 -40.36 18.85
CA LEU A 904 11.45 -39.58 19.18
C LEU A 904 11.14 -38.63 20.34
N SER A 905 12.17 -38.19 21.05
CA SER A 905 12.07 -37.13 22.05
C SER A 905 13.22 -36.14 21.86
N SER A 906 12.88 -34.85 21.91
CA SER A 906 13.83 -33.74 21.73
C SER A 906 14.07 -33.06 23.07
N THR A 907 15.32 -32.93 23.50
CA THR A 907 15.69 -32.25 24.75
C THR A 907 16.45 -30.97 24.45
N PHE A 908 15.91 -29.83 24.87
CA PHE A 908 16.54 -28.51 24.76
C PHE A 908 17.58 -28.32 25.85
N GLY A 909 18.81 -28.02 25.45
CA GLY A 909 19.92 -27.70 26.33
C GLY A 909 20.37 -26.26 26.18
N ARG A 910 21.19 -25.79 27.13
CA ARG A 910 21.75 -24.43 27.11
C ARG A 910 22.72 -24.20 25.96
N ASP A 911 23.44 -25.25 25.57
CA ASP A 911 24.45 -25.16 24.52
C ASP A 911 23.81 -25.21 23.14
N LYS A 912 24.17 -24.23 22.32
CA LYS A 912 23.74 -24.15 20.93
C LYS A 912 24.73 -24.89 20.04
N ARG A 913 24.23 -25.84 19.24
CA ARG A 913 25.02 -26.50 18.20
C ARG A 913 25.05 -25.63 16.94
N LEU A 914 26.26 -25.27 16.51
CA LEU A 914 26.54 -24.51 15.29
C LEU A 914 27.66 -25.21 14.52
N ALA A 915 27.32 -25.90 13.43
CA ALA A 915 28.32 -26.64 12.65
C ALA A 915 27.93 -26.75 11.19
N ARG A 916 28.89 -26.59 10.27
CA ARG A 916 28.72 -27.08 8.90
C ARG A 916 28.79 -28.60 8.89
N VAL A 917 27.89 -29.23 8.15
CA VAL A 917 27.80 -30.69 8.09
C VAL A 917 27.86 -31.18 6.65
N ALA A 918 28.75 -32.14 6.44
CA ALA A 918 28.69 -33.09 5.33
C ALA A 918 28.14 -34.40 5.89
N ALA A 919 27.14 -34.94 5.19
CA ALA A 919 26.39 -36.09 5.65
C ALA A 919 26.03 -36.99 4.49
N THR A 920 25.48 -38.17 4.80
CA THR A 920 25.04 -39.15 3.80
C THR A 920 23.61 -39.54 4.09
N TRP A 921 22.77 -39.50 3.07
CA TRP A 921 21.43 -40.09 3.11
C TRP A 921 21.54 -41.60 2.99
N LEU A 922 21.06 -42.33 3.99
CA LEU A 922 21.36 -43.76 4.13
C LEU A 922 20.58 -44.67 3.19
N ALA A 923 19.48 -44.19 2.61
CA ALA A 923 18.66 -45.04 1.74
C ALA A 923 19.40 -45.44 0.44
N ASP A 924 20.28 -44.58 -0.07
CA ASP A 924 20.96 -44.75 -1.36
C ASP A 924 22.39 -44.19 -1.38
N GLY A 925 22.89 -43.68 -0.26
CA GLY A 925 24.24 -43.11 -0.16
C GLY A 925 24.35 -41.69 -0.72
N THR A 926 23.24 -41.00 -1.02
CA THR A 926 23.29 -39.64 -1.57
C THR A 926 24.03 -38.68 -0.63
N PRO A 927 25.04 -37.93 -1.10
CA PRO A 927 25.73 -36.96 -0.26
C PRO A 927 24.81 -35.78 0.06
N LEU A 928 24.90 -35.33 1.30
CA LEU A 928 24.20 -34.17 1.86
C LEU A 928 25.24 -33.14 2.29
N LYS A 929 24.88 -31.86 2.12
CA LYS A 929 25.66 -30.74 2.63
C LYS A 929 24.70 -29.72 3.22
N GLY A 930 25.08 -29.11 4.32
CA GLY A 930 24.30 -28.07 4.97
C GLY A 930 24.95 -27.63 6.27
N TYR A 931 24.13 -27.19 7.22
CA TYR A 931 24.60 -26.80 8.55
C TYR A 931 23.56 -27.09 9.62
N GLU A 932 24.02 -27.22 10.86
CA GLU A 932 23.22 -27.35 12.07
C GLU A 932 23.21 -26.02 12.82
N ILE A 933 22.02 -25.61 13.29
CA ILE A 933 21.82 -24.43 14.14
C ILE A 933 20.65 -24.67 15.11
N HIS A 934 20.90 -25.30 16.24
CA HIS A 934 19.84 -25.73 17.16
C HIS A 934 20.30 -25.88 18.61
N HIS A 935 19.35 -25.82 19.56
CA HIS A 935 19.59 -26.08 20.98
C HIS A 935 19.10 -27.47 21.43
N GLY A 936 18.20 -28.07 20.66
CA GLY A 936 17.52 -29.30 21.05
C GLY A 936 18.13 -30.52 20.40
N MET A 937 18.42 -31.56 21.18
CA MET A 937 18.95 -32.85 20.73
C MET A 937 17.85 -33.91 20.69
N THR A 938 17.68 -34.58 19.55
CA THR A 938 16.62 -35.57 19.31
C THR A 938 17.18 -36.98 19.27
N GLY A 939 16.55 -37.87 20.03
CA GLY A 939 16.84 -39.30 20.03
C GLY A 939 15.58 -40.16 20.16
N PRO A 940 15.70 -41.50 20.12
CA PRO A 940 14.60 -42.43 20.35
C PRO A 940 13.88 -42.17 21.69
N SER A 941 12.55 -42.21 21.69
CA SER A 941 11.75 -42.11 22.92
C SER A 941 11.68 -43.44 23.67
N ASP A 942 11.22 -43.42 24.92
CA ASP A 942 10.96 -44.64 25.72
C ASP A 942 9.98 -45.60 25.01
N ARG A 943 9.06 -45.06 24.20
CA ARG A 943 8.13 -45.84 23.37
C ARG A 943 8.86 -46.67 22.31
N ALA A 944 9.94 -46.14 21.72
CA ALA A 944 10.77 -46.89 20.78
C ALA A 944 11.53 -48.04 21.46
N CYS A 945 11.91 -47.87 22.72
CA CYS A 945 12.58 -48.92 23.51
C CYS A 945 11.62 -50.08 23.85
N GLN A 946 10.35 -49.77 24.18
CA GLN A 946 9.33 -50.77 24.56
C GLN A 946 8.85 -51.66 23.40
N VAL A 947 8.92 -51.21 22.15
CA VAL A 947 8.49 -52.01 20.97
C VAL A 947 9.48 -53.14 20.65
N SER A 948 10.73 -53.05 21.10
CA SER A 948 11.72 -54.11 20.91
C SER A 948 11.52 -55.34 21.82
N GLU A 949 10.71 -55.23 22.89
CA GLU A 949 10.58 -56.29 23.92
C GLU A 949 9.31 -57.16 23.82
N ARG A 950 8.39 -56.94 22.88
CA ARG A 950 7.18 -57.77 22.74
C ARG A 950 7.29 -58.81 21.62
N VAL A 951 7.95 -59.91 21.94
CA VAL A 951 7.94 -61.17 21.20
C VAL A 951 6.74 -62.03 21.62
N THR A 952 5.94 -62.43 20.61
CA THR A 952 5.00 -63.57 20.49
C THR A 952 3.91 -63.82 21.53
N GLN A 953 2.65 -63.59 21.13
CA GLN A 953 1.49 -64.45 21.46
C GLN A 953 0.57 -64.49 20.22
N PRO A 954 0.19 -65.66 19.67
CA PRO A 954 -0.70 -65.76 18.53
C PRO A 954 -2.18 -65.88 18.96
N GLY A 955 -3.04 -65.10 18.34
CA GLY A 955 -4.49 -65.33 18.32
C GLY A 955 -5.32 -64.25 19.01
N GLY A 956 -5.98 -63.41 18.20
CA GLY A 956 -6.98 -62.46 18.68
C GLY A 956 -7.29 -61.40 17.62
N SER A 957 -8.40 -61.57 16.91
CA SER A 957 -8.91 -60.65 15.91
C SER A 957 -9.52 -59.39 16.54
N SER A 958 -8.89 -58.24 16.34
CA SER A 958 -9.52 -56.90 16.36
C SER A 958 -8.55 -55.85 15.77
N PRO A 959 -9.01 -54.61 15.55
CA PRO A 959 -9.07 -53.92 14.26
C PRO A 959 -7.70 -53.67 13.61
N VAL A 960 -7.68 -53.50 12.28
CA VAL A 960 -6.47 -53.25 11.47
C VAL A 960 -5.69 -52.05 12.01
N ALA A 961 -4.68 -52.35 12.84
CA ALA A 961 -3.60 -51.44 13.18
C ALA A 961 -2.63 -51.41 12.01
N VAL A 962 -2.40 -50.23 11.45
CA VAL A 962 -1.26 -49.99 10.55
C VAL A 962 -0.01 -50.41 11.33
N SER A 963 0.73 -51.41 10.83
CA SER A 963 2.00 -51.82 11.42
C SER A 963 2.93 -50.59 11.46
N PRO A 964 3.46 -50.17 12.62
CA PRO A 964 4.42 -49.08 12.66
C PRO A 964 5.65 -49.51 11.87
N GLU A 965 5.95 -48.84 10.76
CA GLU A 965 7.27 -48.99 10.16
C GLU A 965 8.33 -48.65 11.22
N ALA A 966 9.33 -49.51 11.35
CA ALA A 966 10.37 -49.32 12.36
C ALA A 966 11.12 -47.99 12.11
N MET A 967 11.21 -47.17 13.15
CA MET A 967 11.95 -45.91 13.12
C MET A 967 13.43 -46.19 12.85
N LYS A 968 13.99 -45.49 11.86
CA LYS A 968 15.35 -45.68 11.35
C LYS A 968 16.07 -44.35 11.23
N ILE A 969 17.39 -44.41 11.31
CA ILE A 969 18.26 -43.27 10.99
C ILE A 969 18.25 -43.12 9.46
N VAL A 970 18.00 -41.91 8.98
CA VAL A 970 17.93 -41.62 7.53
C VAL A 970 19.11 -40.77 7.03
N ALA A 971 19.75 -40.01 7.93
CA ALA A 971 20.92 -39.21 7.62
C ALA A 971 21.99 -39.37 8.70
N ARG A 972 23.26 -39.51 8.30
CA ARG A 972 24.41 -39.55 9.22
C ARG A 972 25.49 -38.56 8.79
N SER A 973 26.14 -37.94 9.78
CA SER A 973 27.35 -37.16 9.54
C SER A 973 28.49 -38.06 9.05
N ALA A 974 29.55 -37.45 8.51
CA ALA A 974 30.81 -38.15 8.21
C ALA A 974 31.44 -38.84 9.45
N THR A 975 31.13 -38.37 10.66
CA THR A 975 31.59 -38.96 11.94
C THR A 975 30.68 -40.07 12.46
N GLY A 976 29.60 -40.40 11.74
CA GLY A 976 28.66 -41.48 12.08
C GLY A 976 27.50 -41.06 12.99
N GLU A 977 27.44 -39.79 13.41
CA GLU A 977 26.37 -39.24 14.24
C GLU A 977 25.04 -39.18 13.48
N PRO A 978 23.90 -39.59 14.07
CA PRO A 978 22.59 -39.46 13.43
C PRO A 978 22.19 -37.98 13.33
N LEU A 979 21.92 -37.53 12.11
CA LEU A 979 21.47 -36.16 11.81
C LEU A 979 20.01 -36.11 11.35
N GLY A 980 19.36 -37.27 11.24
CA GLY A 980 17.95 -37.36 10.87
C GLY A 980 17.40 -38.76 11.08
N TYR A 981 16.09 -38.82 11.35
CA TYR A 981 15.34 -40.04 11.61
C TYR A 981 14.07 -40.07 10.76
N GLY A 982 13.54 -41.26 10.49
CA GLY A 982 12.28 -41.42 9.77
C GLY A 982 11.64 -42.79 9.94
N ALA A 983 10.36 -42.88 9.57
CA ALA A 983 9.56 -44.08 9.53
C ALA A 983 8.55 -43.93 8.37
N GLY A 984 8.51 -44.87 7.44
CA GLY A 984 7.71 -44.74 6.22
C GLY A 984 8.05 -43.47 5.45
N ARG A 985 7.02 -42.65 5.26
CA ARG A 985 7.05 -41.41 4.48
C ARG A 985 7.26 -40.17 5.35
N VAL A 986 7.44 -40.37 6.67
CA VAL A 986 7.73 -39.31 7.63
C VAL A 986 9.20 -39.33 7.97
N TRP A 987 9.88 -38.18 7.84
CA TRP A 987 11.26 -38.03 8.29
C TRP A 987 11.55 -36.60 8.74
N GLY A 988 12.63 -36.42 9.48
CA GLY A 988 13.15 -35.09 9.75
C GLY A 988 14.65 -35.08 10.00
N SER A 989 15.24 -33.90 9.89
CA SER A 989 16.68 -33.70 10.02
C SER A 989 17.03 -32.32 10.58
N TYR A 990 18.18 -32.20 11.22
CA TYR A 990 18.76 -30.93 11.66
C TYR A 990 19.45 -30.13 10.56
N ILE A 991 19.65 -30.72 9.38
CA ILE A 991 20.44 -30.12 8.31
C ILE A 991 19.61 -29.03 7.62
N HIS A 992 19.89 -27.76 7.94
CA HIS A 992 19.45 -26.63 7.12
C HIS A 992 20.21 -26.61 5.80
N GLY A 993 19.55 -26.19 4.72
CA GLY A 993 20.07 -26.24 3.35
C GLY A 993 20.12 -27.65 2.76
N ILE A 994 19.45 -28.66 3.36
CA ILE A 994 19.49 -30.04 2.86
C ILE A 994 19.04 -30.15 1.39
N PHE A 995 18.13 -29.28 0.96
CA PHE A 995 17.64 -29.22 -0.42
C PHE A 995 18.54 -28.39 -1.36
N ASP A 996 19.56 -27.68 -0.86
CA ASP A 996 20.54 -26.98 -1.71
C ASP A 996 21.39 -27.98 -2.50
N ALA A 997 21.55 -29.21 -2.00
CA ALA A 997 22.21 -30.29 -2.72
C ALA A 997 21.29 -30.83 -3.84
N ASP A 998 21.63 -30.52 -5.10
CA ASP A 998 20.86 -30.92 -6.29
C ASP A 998 20.54 -32.43 -6.34
N SER A 999 21.51 -33.27 -5.98
CA SER A 999 21.34 -34.73 -5.94
C SER A 999 20.23 -35.16 -4.98
N PHE A 1000 20.23 -34.61 -3.77
CA PHE A 1000 19.23 -34.95 -2.75
C PHE A 1000 17.86 -34.35 -3.07
N ARG A 1001 17.81 -33.07 -3.49
CA ARG A 1001 16.56 -32.42 -3.88
C ARG A 1001 15.85 -33.18 -4.99
N ARG A 1002 16.57 -33.55 -6.07
CA ARG A 1002 16.01 -34.35 -7.16
C ARG A 1002 15.59 -35.73 -6.72
N ARG A 1003 16.36 -36.39 -5.85
CA ARG A 1003 16.00 -37.68 -5.27
C ARG A 1003 14.68 -37.61 -4.51
N PHE A 1004 14.52 -36.61 -3.62
CA PHE A 1004 13.28 -36.37 -2.87
C PHE A 1004 12.09 -36.11 -3.80
N LEU A 1005 12.26 -35.24 -4.80
CA LEU A 1005 11.19 -34.91 -5.75
C LEU A 1005 10.81 -36.10 -6.67
N ASN A 1006 11.78 -36.88 -7.13
CA ASN A 1006 11.53 -38.07 -7.94
C ASN A 1006 10.75 -39.14 -7.18
N GLU A 1007 10.94 -39.23 -5.86
CA GLU A 1007 10.13 -40.10 -5.02
C GLU A 1007 8.65 -39.68 -5.01
N LEU A 1008 8.37 -38.36 -5.03
CA LEU A 1008 7.01 -37.83 -5.16
C LEU A 1008 6.46 -38.04 -6.58
N ARG A 1009 7.25 -37.75 -7.62
CA ARG A 1009 6.88 -37.96 -9.04
C ARG A 1009 6.48 -39.41 -9.31
N SER A 1010 7.31 -40.36 -8.88
CA SER A 1010 7.05 -41.79 -9.06
C SER A 1010 5.74 -42.24 -8.41
N ARG A 1011 5.37 -41.67 -7.26
CA ARG A 1011 4.09 -41.99 -6.59
C ARG A 1011 2.88 -41.43 -7.34
N LYS A 1012 3.05 -40.31 -8.01
CA LYS A 1012 2.03 -39.69 -8.85
C LYS A 1012 1.93 -40.31 -10.24
N GLY A 1013 2.86 -41.21 -10.59
CA GLY A 1013 2.94 -41.86 -11.89
C GLY A 1013 3.55 -40.97 -12.98
N LEU A 1014 4.42 -40.04 -12.60
CA LEU A 1014 5.11 -39.08 -13.48
C LEU A 1014 6.52 -39.53 -13.86
#